data_AF-A0AAW0ZAN4-F1
#
_entry.id   AF-A0AAW0ZAN4-F1
#
_cell.length_a   1.000
_cell.length_b   1.000
_cell.length_c   1.000
_cell.angle_alpha   90.00
_cell.angle_beta   90.00
_cell.angle_gamma   90.00
#
_symmetry.space_group_name_H-M   'P 1'
#
loop_
_entity.id
_entity.type
_entity.pdbx_description
1 polymer ?
#
loop_
_entity_poly.entity_id
_entity_poly.type
_entity_poly.pdbx_seq_one_letter_code
_entity_poly.pdbx_strand_id
1 'polypeptide(L)'
;MAVPPSFGLSDIVHLNVGGTRFSTSKQTLTWIPDSFFTALLSNRIASHRDEIGALFIDRDPKLFSIILNYLRTKDIDLKNVDLRTLRHEAEYYGITPLVKRLMLCEDLTQSSCGDVLFYGYLPPPSIPLQEPATVASNVGDVSVHGRIPTNNVNSRVDVPSTSQSATPGTSSNHSNSGQQNHKGVLGSHIRNSSLDYRIQQKGLPHSRTSSLDLRHVRNNSADLNKLYKNDISLVFGPQQVSSWVDPLRVQIIKAHHNWIVIAYAHFITCYRLKDSSGWQHAFTSPHIESVIERVAITSKLSTSGDVKMVAISYGNQVRLWSISANGMKTNIGTFNLNVRVEYLFFIGSQLVALSPTDKIGVWHAMTHHWQIQDVVPILSFDTAGSFLLLGCNNGSIYYIDMEKFPLRMKDNDLLVTELYRDPNYDPITAISVYLTPKTSVCGNWIEIAYGTKSGSVRVIVQHPETVGHGPQLFQTFTVHQSSVTKVTLSEKYLVSVCSEYNHVRSWAVTRFRGMISTQPGSTPEASFKIVSLEAIESCISYNAGNDFGPFGEQDDEQVFVQKVVPETDQLFVRLASNGKRVCVIKSVDGSIISSFYVHECEGSSRMGSRPRRFIFTGHSNGTIQMWDLTTALEPSFSSTQNVSGGPTPEELWKLLDQCDLSNSHSSTPCISPCPSLISTGPSIKTSNVLFLNQSQNTDATPGPGSQV
;
A
#
# COMPACT_ATOMS: atom_id res chain seq x y z
N MET A 1 9.75 85.57 16.97
CA MET A 1 10.41 84.25 17.10
C MET A 1 9.33 83.19 17.03
N ALA A 2 9.49 82.17 16.19
CA ALA A 2 8.66 80.97 16.27
C ALA A 2 9.37 79.95 17.18
N VAL A 3 8.63 79.36 18.12
CA VAL A 3 9.15 78.24 18.93
C VAL A 3 9.09 76.98 18.06
N PRO A 4 10.20 76.25 17.83
CA PRO A 4 10.16 75.00 17.09
C PRO A 4 9.38 73.94 17.89
N PRO A 5 8.62 73.03 17.24
CA PRO A 5 7.97 71.94 17.95
C PRO A 5 9.03 71.03 18.59
N SER A 6 8.85 70.75 19.89
CA SER A 6 9.78 69.93 20.65
C SER A 6 9.68 68.46 20.25
N PHE A 7 10.62 67.98 19.42
CA PHE A 7 10.90 66.55 19.31
C PHE A 7 11.44 66.04 20.65
N GLY A 8 10.61 65.32 21.40
CA GLY A 8 10.97 64.85 22.73
C GLY A 8 10.14 63.66 23.20
N LEU A 9 10.84 62.54 23.42
CA LEU A 9 10.56 61.53 24.44
C LEU A 9 9.20 60.80 24.28
N SER A 10 9.11 59.55 23.79
CA SER A 10 10.16 58.53 23.65
C SER A 10 9.98 57.67 22.39
N ASP A 11 10.98 57.66 21.50
CA ASP A 11 11.04 56.72 20.37
C ASP A 11 11.38 55.29 20.80
N ILE A 12 11.90 55.09 22.02
CA ILE A 12 12.17 53.77 22.59
C ILE A 12 10.90 53.23 23.24
N VAL A 13 10.54 52.00 22.87
CA VAL A 13 9.47 51.19 23.46
C VAL A 13 10.10 50.11 24.32
N HIS A 14 9.61 49.98 25.56
CA HIS A 14 9.96 48.89 26.46
C HIS A 14 8.84 47.83 26.45
N LEU A 15 9.23 46.59 26.18
CA LEU A 15 8.36 45.41 26.15
C LEU A 15 8.82 44.43 27.24
N ASN A 16 7.89 43.73 27.86
CA ASN A 16 8.16 42.61 28.75
C ASN A 16 7.50 41.37 28.14
N VAL A 17 8.31 40.44 27.61
CA VAL A 17 7.83 39.25 26.89
C VAL A 17 8.16 38.02 27.73
N GLY A 18 7.14 37.33 28.25
CA GLY A 18 7.31 36.17 29.12
C GLY A 18 8.23 36.42 30.34
N GLY A 19 8.21 37.64 30.89
CA GLY A 19 9.07 38.05 32.01
C GLY A 19 10.42 38.67 31.60
N THR A 20 10.86 38.53 30.35
CA THR A 20 12.12 39.11 29.85
C THR A 20 11.89 40.48 29.24
N ARG A 21 12.68 41.49 29.66
CA ARG A 21 12.55 42.86 29.16
C ARG A 21 13.36 43.10 27.89
N PHE A 22 12.70 43.66 26.88
CA PHE A 22 13.28 44.08 25.61
C PHE A 22 13.08 45.59 25.40
N SER A 23 14.06 46.23 24.76
CA SER A 23 13.98 47.65 24.36
C SER A 23 14.28 47.78 22.88
N THR A 24 13.49 48.58 22.17
CA THR A 24 13.64 48.79 20.72
C THR A 24 12.96 50.09 20.28
N SER A 25 13.19 50.56 19.06
CA SER A 25 12.50 51.76 18.57
C SER A 25 11.06 51.48 18.12
N LYS A 26 10.17 52.48 18.24
CA LYS A 26 8.82 52.46 17.69
C LYS A 26 8.82 52.12 16.20
N GLN A 27 9.76 52.71 15.44
CA GLN A 27 9.95 52.45 14.01
C GLN A 27 10.26 50.96 13.70
N THR A 28 11.11 50.31 14.52
CA THR A 28 11.39 48.86 14.39
C THR A 28 10.12 48.02 14.51
N LEU A 29 9.20 48.42 15.40
CA LEU A 29 7.95 47.69 15.64
C LEU A 29 6.86 48.02 14.61
N THR A 30 6.91 49.18 13.94
CA THR A 30 5.81 49.65 13.07
C THR A 30 6.13 49.67 11.57
N TRP A 31 7.31 49.23 11.11
CA TRP A 31 7.61 49.23 9.67
C TRP A 31 6.82 48.18 8.86
N ILE A 32 6.26 47.16 9.53
CA ILE A 32 5.31 46.22 8.94
C ILE A 32 3.89 46.67 9.35
N PRO A 33 3.07 47.16 8.39
CA PRO A 33 1.69 47.57 8.67
C PRO A 33 0.83 46.37 9.09
N ASP A 34 -0.26 46.66 9.79
CA ASP A 34 -1.30 45.70 10.22
C ASP A 34 -0.80 44.50 11.05
N SER A 35 0.43 44.58 11.56
CA SER A 35 1.02 43.64 12.52
C SER A 35 0.52 43.90 13.94
N PHE A 36 0.65 42.90 14.82
CA PHE A 36 0.29 42.98 16.25
C PHE A 36 0.84 44.24 16.92
N PHE A 37 2.11 44.57 16.65
CA PHE A 37 2.74 45.75 17.26
C PHE A 37 2.16 47.08 16.77
N THR A 38 1.69 47.19 15.52
CA THR A 38 1.01 48.41 15.06
C THR A 38 -0.33 48.59 15.75
N ALA A 39 -1.06 47.51 16.04
CA ALA A 39 -2.31 47.54 16.79
C ALA A 39 -2.07 47.82 18.29
N LEU A 40 -1.02 47.23 18.88
CA LEU A 40 -0.57 47.48 20.26
C LEU A 40 -0.16 48.95 20.46
N LEU A 41 0.69 49.49 19.58
CA LEU A 41 1.22 50.87 19.66
C LEU A 41 0.25 51.95 19.20
N SER A 42 -0.94 51.57 18.70
CA SER A 42 -2.07 52.47 18.46
C SER A 42 -3.19 52.31 19.48
N ASN A 43 -2.95 51.58 20.59
CA ASN A 43 -3.91 51.26 21.65
C ASN A 43 -5.21 50.60 21.13
N ARG A 44 -5.18 49.93 19.97
CA ARG A 44 -6.32 49.17 19.41
C ARG A 44 -6.50 47.82 20.12
N ILE A 45 -5.48 47.34 20.80
CA ILE A 45 -5.49 46.13 21.63
C ILE A 45 -5.23 46.54 23.09
N ALA A 46 -5.99 45.97 24.02
CA ALA A 46 -5.77 46.19 25.45
C ALA A 46 -4.43 45.56 25.89
N SER A 47 -3.47 46.39 26.28
CA SER A 47 -2.15 45.97 26.73
C SER A 47 -2.04 46.01 28.26
N HIS A 48 -1.71 44.88 28.88
CA HIS A 48 -1.22 44.89 30.26
C HIS A 48 0.18 45.54 30.32
N ARG A 49 0.57 46.04 31.49
CA ARG A 49 1.90 46.59 31.75
C ARG A 49 2.48 45.97 33.00
N ASP A 50 3.81 45.83 33.02
CA ASP A 50 4.52 45.41 34.23
C ASP A 50 4.65 46.55 35.25
N GLU A 51 5.22 46.24 36.42
CA GLU A 51 5.42 47.17 37.54
C GLU A 51 6.24 48.43 37.21
N ILE A 52 6.97 48.42 36.08
CA ILE A 52 7.82 49.52 35.60
C ILE A 52 7.21 50.15 34.32
N GLY A 53 5.99 49.76 33.95
CA GLY A 53 5.22 50.36 32.86
C GLY A 53 5.54 49.84 31.46
N ALA A 54 6.37 48.80 31.32
CA ALA A 54 6.66 48.16 30.04
C ALA A 54 5.46 47.33 29.56
N LEU A 55 5.20 47.30 28.24
CA LEU A 55 4.05 46.59 27.67
C LEU A 55 4.26 45.07 27.79
N PHE A 56 3.35 44.37 28.46
CA PHE A 56 3.47 42.93 28.68
C PHE A 56 2.89 42.10 27.52
N ILE A 57 3.61 41.05 27.14
CA ILE A 57 3.27 40.10 26.08
C ILE A 57 3.53 38.68 26.61
N ASP A 58 2.50 37.84 26.67
CA ASP A 58 2.60 36.49 27.21
C ASP A 58 3.00 35.47 26.13
N ARG A 59 4.29 35.48 25.75
CA ARG A 59 4.93 34.62 24.72
C ARG A 59 6.37 34.28 25.09
N ASP A 60 7.01 33.34 24.38
CA ASP A 60 8.42 32.97 24.63
C ASP A 60 9.39 34.11 24.25
N PRO A 61 10.19 34.64 25.20
CA PRO A 61 11.21 35.65 24.91
C PRO A 61 12.32 35.17 23.97
N LYS A 62 12.64 33.88 23.91
CA LYS A 62 13.71 33.35 23.04
C LYS A 62 13.31 33.52 21.57
N LEU A 63 12.14 33.01 21.20
CA LEU A 63 11.59 33.17 19.85
C LEU A 63 11.32 34.64 19.53
N PHE A 64 10.79 35.41 20.49
CA PHE A 64 10.60 36.85 20.31
C PHE A 64 11.92 37.60 20.01
N SER A 65 13.05 37.17 20.56
CA SER A 65 14.35 37.78 20.24
C SER A 65 14.73 37.63 18.76
N ILE A 66 14.36 36.51 18.13
CA ILE A 66 14.59 36.23 16.71
C ILE A 66 13.64 37.09 15.87
N ILE A 67 12.36 37.13 16.24
CA ILE A 67 11.34 38.00 15.63
C ILE A 67 11.76 39.48 15.66
N LEU A 68 12.24 39.95 16.82
CA LEU A 68 12.70 41.33 17.02
C LEU A 68 13.97 41.63 16.22
N ASN A 69 14.87 40.67 16.05
CA ASN A 69 16.04 40.83 15.20
C ASN A 69 15.66 40.90 13.72
N TYR A 70 14.73 40.06 13.24
CA TYR A 70 14.15 40.20 11.89
C TYR A 70 13.51 41.57 11.67
N LEU A 71 12.79 42.10 12.66
CA LEU A 71 12.22 43.46 12.59
C LEU A 71 13.30 44.56 12.50
N ARG A 72 14.52 44.32 12.99
CA ARG A 72 15.66 45.26 12.92
C ARG A 72 16.45 45.16 11.61
N THR A 73 16.76 43.94 11.17
CA THR A 73 17.68 43.68 10.04
C THR A 73 16.98 43.37 8.71
N LYS A 74 15.71 42.93 8.75
CA LYS A 74 14.93 42.33 7.65
C LYS A 74 15.47 40.97 7.15
N ASP A 75 16.40 40.40 7.91
CA ASP A 75 17.10 39.14 7.68
C ASP A 75 17.01 38.23 8.92
N ILE A 76 17.27 36.94 8.79
CA ILE A 76 17.04 35.97 9.87
C ILE A 76 18.02 34.80 9.81
N ASP A 77 18.73 34.54 10.91
CA ASP A 77 19.53 33.31 11.04
C ASP A 77 18.62 32.17 11.50
N LEU A 78 18.59 31.08 10.73
CA LEU A 78 17.77 29.88 10.99
C LEU A 78 18.57 28.75 11.65
N LYS A 79 19.87 28.96 11.93
CA LYS A 79 20.71 27.95 12.59
C LYS A 79 20.18 27.64 13.99
N ASN A 80 19.92 26.36 14.25
CA ASN A 80 19.45 25.81 15.53
C ASN A 80 18.06 26.31 15.98
N VAL A 81 17.19 26.69 15.03
CA VAL A 81 15.81 27.11 15.31
C VAL A 81 14.84 26.23 14.53
N ASP A 82 13.78 25.73 15.19
CA ASP A 82 12.67 25.09 14.48
C ASP A 82 11.86 26.13 13.70
N LEU A 83 11.83 25.97 12.37
CA LEU A 83 11.09 26.84 11.46
C LEU A 83 9.59 26.86 11.77
N ARG A 84 9.02 25.73 12.23
CA ARG A 84 7.57 25.60 12.47
C ARG A 84 7.14 26.43 13.68
N THR A 85 7.85 26.26 14.80
CA THR A 85 7.65 27.05 16.02
C THR A 85 7.87 28.54 15.75
N LEU A 86 8.91 28.90 14.98
CA LEU A 86 9.17 30.29 14.57
C LEU A 86 8.08 30.87 13.66
N ARG A 87 7.51 30.07 12.74
CA ARG A 87 6.38 30.50 11.90
C ARG A 87 5.14 30.78 12.75
N HIS A 88 4.83 29.96 13.74
CA HIS A 88 3.68 30.17 14.63
C HIS A 88 3.80 31.44 15.49
N GLU A 89 5.00 31.85 15.92
CA GLU A 89 5.20 33.19 16.50
C GLU A 89 5.04 34.30 15.44
N ALA A 90 5.61 34.14 14.25
CA ALA A 90 5.46 35.12 13.17
C ALA A 90 3.98 35.32 12.75
N GLU A 91 3.16 34.26 12.84
CA GLU A 91 1.70 34.30 12.67
C GLU A 91 1.02 35.07 13.80
N TYR A 92 1.33 34.76 15.07
CA TYR A 92 0.79 35.48 16.24
C TYR A 92 1.08 36.99 16.19
N TYR A 93 2.29 37.38 15.81
CA TYR A 93 2.67 38.80 15.68
C TYR A 93 2.17 39.47 14.38
N GLY A 94 1.50 38.75 13.48
CA GLY A 94 0.99 39.30 12.21
C GLY A 94 2.09 39.67 11.20
N ILE A 95 3.25 39.02 11.25
CA ILE A 95 4.44 39.34 10.44
C ILE A 95 4.34 38.62 9.09
N THR A 96 3.34 38.97 8.29
CA THR A 96 3.02 38.31 7.01
C THR A 96 4.22 38.12 6.06
N PRO A 97 5.18 39.07 5.93
CA PRO A 97 6.36 38.87 5.09
C PRO A 97 7.31 37.76 5.59
N LEU A 98 7.38 37.54 6.90
CA LEU A 98 8.18 36.46 7.50
C LEU A 98 7.44 35.13 7.41
N VAL A 99 6.14 35.10 7.73
CA VAL A 99 5.30 33.89 7.59
C VAL A 99 5.41 33.32 6.18
N LYS A 100 5.26 34.15 5.14
CA LYS A 100 5.40 33.73 3.74
C LYS A 100 6.79 33.18 3.38
N ARG A 101 7.87 33.69 3.99
CA ARG A 101 9.22 33.15 3.79
C ARG A 101 9.40 31.82 4.50
N LEU A 102 8.94 31.70 5.75
CA LEU A 102 9.06 30.47 6.54
C LEU A 102 8.20 29.33 5.96
N MET A 103 6.99 29.62 5.48
CA MET A 103 6.18 28.66 4.70
C MET A 103 6.95 28.16 3.47
N LEU A 104 7.54 29.06 2.67
CA LEU A 104 8.31 28.66 1.50
C LEU A 104 9.54 27.81 1.86
N CYS A 105 10.14 28.00 3.03
CA CYS A 105 11.22 27.13 3.54
C CYS A 105 10.72 25.77 4.06
N GLU A 106 9.53 25.71 4.68
CA GLU A 106 8.87 24.43 4.99
C GLU A 106 8.49 23.68 3.70
N ASP A 107 7.94 24.37 2.69
CA ASP A 107 7.57 23.80 1.39
C ASP A 107 8.79 23.34 0.58
N LEU A 108 9.95 24.02 0.68
CA LEU A 108 11.21 23.58 0.05
C LEU A 108 11.89 22.40 0.76
N THR A 109 11.51 22.09 2.00
CA THR A 109 12.08 20.98 2.78
C THR A 109 11.14 19.77 2.89
N GLN A 110 9.86 19.93 2.55
CA GLN A 110 8.89 18.84 2.47
C GLN A 110 8.56 18.49 1.02
N SER A 111 9.18 17.43 0.50
CA SER A 111 8.78 16.83 -0.78
C SER A 111 7.29 16.49 -0.75
N SER A 112 6.50 17.12 -1.62
CA SER A 112 5.02 17.02 -1.60
C SER A 112 4.47 15.60 -1.73
N CYS A 113 5.26 14.69 -2.31
CA CYS A 113 4.94 13.28 -2.54
C CYS A 113 5.82 12.28 -1.74
N GLY A 114 6.65 12.78 -0.81
CA GLY A 114 7.62 11.97 -0.07
C GLY A 114 8.98 11.83 -0.78
N ASP A 115 9.79 10.86 -0.36
CA ASP A 115 11.21 10.73 -0.75
C ASP A 115 11.42 9.91 -2.04
N VAL A 116 10.34 9.44 -2.67
CA VAL A 116 10.36 8.45 -3.76
C VAL A 116 9.96 9.07 -5.09
N LEU A 117 10.56 8.59 -6.19
CA LEU A 117 10.16 8.97 -7.53
C LEU A 117 8.72 8.50 -7.84
N PHE A 118 7.80 9.44 -7.91
CA PHE A 118 6.46 9.22 -8.45
C PHE A 118 6.55 8.85 -9.94
N TYR A 119 6.08 7.65 -10.29
CA TYR A 119 6.16 7.09 -11.64
C TYR A 119 4.91 7.39 -12.48
N GLY A 120 3.74 7.47 -11.84
CA GLY A 120 2.49 7.70 -12.55
C GLY A 120 1.24 7.35 -11.73
N TYR A 121 0.09 7.46 -12.38
CA TYR A 121 -1.23 7.33 -11.77
C TYR A 121 -2.22 6.68 -12.75
N LEU A 122 -3.17 5.91 -12.22
CA LEU A 122 -4.30 5.36 -12.97
C LEU A 122 -5.61 5.98 -12.45
N PRO A 123 -6.47 6.52 -13.35
CA PRO A 123 -7.76 7.10 -12.98
C PRO A 123 -8.75 6.03 -12.48
N PRO A 124 -9.79 6.42 -11.74
CA PRO A 124 -10.78 5.47 -11.25
C PRO A 124 -11.62 4.94 -12.44
N PRO A 125 -11.89 3.63 -12.51
CA PRO A 125 -12.70 3.05 -13.58
C PRO A 125 -14.18 3.39 -13.40
N SER A 126 -14.94 3.34 -14.51
CA SER A 126 -16.40 3.34 -14.45
C SER A 126 -16.90 2.06 -13.77
N ILE A 127 -17.86 2.18 -12.84
CA ILE A 127 -18.49 1.03 -12.19
C ILE A 127 -19.23 0.21 -13.27
N PRO A 128 -19.02 -1.13 -13.34
CA PRO A 128 -19.74 -1.98 -14.28
C PRO A 128 -21.24 -1.97 -14.03
N LEU A 129 -22.04 -1.77 -15.08
CA LEU A 129 -23.48 -1.96 -15.01
C LEU A 129 -23.79 -3.44 -14.72
N GLN A 130 -24.81 -3.69 -13.91
CA GLN A 130 -25.32 -5.05 -13.64
C GLN A 130 -25.94 -5.59 -14.94
N GLU A 131 -25.41 -6.72 -15.44
CA GLU A 131 -26.05 -7.46 -16.54
C GLU A 131 -27.46 -7.88 -16.05
N PRO A 132 -28.55 -7.51 -16.75
CA PRO A 132 -29.90 -7.77 -16.26
C PRO A 132 -30.12 -9.28 -16.17
N ALA A 133 -30.52 -9.74 -14.99
CA ALA A 133 -30.71 -11.16 -14.72
C ALA A 133 -31.77 -11.74 -15.67
N THR A 134 -31.32 -12.47 -16.69
CA THR A 134 -32.21 -13.27 -17.53
C THR A 134 -32.82 -14.34 -16.64
N VAL A 135 -34.15 -14.32 -16.51
CA VAL A 135 -34.89 -15.24 -15.65
C VAL A 135 -34.78 -16.64 -16.25
N ALA A 136 -33.77 -17.38 -15.83
CA ALA A 136 -33.61 -18.78 -16.18
C ALA A 136 -34.80 -19.54 -15.58
N SER A 137 -35.71 -19.99 -16.45
CA SER A 137 -36.88 -20.76 -16.06
C SER A 137 -36.43 -22.09 -15.42
N ASN A 138 -36.79 -22.29 -14.16
CA ASN A 138 -36.49 -23.53 -13.43
C ASN A 138 -37.02 -24.76 -14.20
N VAL A 139 -36.11 -25.59 -14.68
CA VAL A 139 -36.35 -26.98 -15.10
C VAL A 139 -35.30 -27.82 -14.37
N GLY A 140 -35.76 -28.81 -13.62
CA GLY A 140 -34.98 -29.47 -12.56
C GLY A 140 -34.02 -30.57 -13.01
N ASP A 141 -33.45 -31.23 -12.00
CA ASP A 141 -32.37 -32.22 -12.07
C ASP A 141 -32.55 -33.33 -13.12
N VAL A 142 -31.47 -33.64 -13.86
CA VAL A 142 -31.12 -35.02 -14.21
C VAL A 142 -29.61 -35.22 -14.11
N SER A 143 -29.17 -36.13 -13.24
CA SER A 143 -27.80 -36.65 -13.21
C SER A 143 -27.69 -37.87 -14.13
N VAL A 144 -26.65 -37.93 -14.98
CA VAL A 144 -26.39 -39.09 -15.85
C VAL A 144 -24.90 -39.43 -15.93
N HIS A 145 -24.51 -40.59 -15.41
CA HIS A 145 -23.23 -41.23 -15.77
C HIS A 145 -23.30 -41.73 -17.23
N GLY A 146 -22.26 -41.47 -18.02
CA GLY A 146 -22.33 -41.59 -19.47
C GLY A 146 -22.33 -43.00 -20.05
N ARG A 147 -22.58 -43.07 -21.36
CA ARG A 147 -22.07 -44.12 -22.27
C ARG A 147 -22.02 -43.62 -23.72
N ILE A 148 -21.13 -44.22 -24.49
CA ILE A 148 -20.98 -44.03 -25.94
C ILE A 148 -22.08 -44.82 -26.68
N PRO A 149 -22.60 -44.28 -27.80
CA PRO A 149 -22.98 -45.12 -28.93
C PRO A 149 -22.19 -44.75 -30.19
N THR A 150 -21.55 -45.75 -30.81
CA THR A 150 -20.99 -45.65 -32.16
C THR A 150 -22.04 -46.01 -33.21
N ASN A 151 -22.06 -45.33 -34.36
CA ASN A 151 -22.18 -46.03 -35.65
C ASN A 151 -21.83 -45.15 -36.85
N ASN A 152 -21.37 -45.81 -37.92
CA ASN A 152 -21.05 -45.21 -39.22
C ASN A 152 -22.32 -44.92 -40.03
N VAL A 153 -22.22 -44.05 -41.05
CA VAL A 153 -22.36 -44.45 -42.46
C VAL A 153 -21.78 -43.36 -43.40
N ASN A 154 -20.96 -43.83 -44.33
CA ASN A 154 -20.61 -43.35 -45.69
C ASN A 154 -21.50 -42.27 -46.36
N SER A 155 -21.03 -41.46 -47.33
CA SER A 155 -19.67 -41.26 -47.90
C SER A 155 -19.65 -40.14 -48.97
N ARG A 156 -18.43 -39.79 -49.42
CA ARG A 156 -17.96 -39.33 -50.75
C ARG A 156 -17.22 -37.99 -50.80
N VAL A 157 -16.14 -38.04 -51.57
CA VAL A 157 -15.30 -36.94 -52.09
C VAL A 157 -15.73 -36.72 -53.55
N ASP A 158 -15.59 -35.51 -54.11
CA ASP A 158 -15.09 -35.30 -55.49
C ASP A 158 -14.87 -33.82 -55.85
N VAL A 159 -13.87 -33.59 -56.72
CA VAL A 159 -13.24 -32.33 -57.19
C VAL A 159 -12.48 -32.70 -58.50
N PRO A 160 -12.28 -31.89 -59.58
CA PRO A 160 -12.59 -30.46 -59.83
C PRO A 160 -13.26 -30.12 -61.21
N SER A 161 -13.34 -28.81 -61.54
CA SER A 161 -12.90 -28.18 -62.82
C SER A 161 -13.91 -27.65 -63.88
N THR A 162 -13.67 -26.38 -64.31
CA THR A 162 -13.79 -25.75 -65.68
C THR A 162 -15.04 -25.93 -66.58
N SER A 163 -15.49 -24.97 -67.42
CA SER A 163 -15.06 -23.57 -67.76
C SER A 163 -16.12 -22.83 -68.64
N GLN A 164 -15.88 -21.53 -68.97
CA GLN A 164 -16.49 -20.71 -70.06
C GLN A 164 -17.97 -20.28 -69.86
N SER A 165 -18.49 -19.15 -70.37
CA SER A 165 -17.97 -17.85 -70.92
C SER A 165 -19.14 -16.80 -70.82
N ALA A 166 -19.16 -15.54 -71.30
CA ALA A 166 -18.32 -14.67 -72.13
C ALA A 166 -18.52 -13.15 -71.76
N THR A 167 -18.36 -12.20 -72.69
CA THR A 167 -18.61 -10.73 -72.54
C THR A 167 -19.17 -10.10 -73.84
N PRO A 168 -19.43 -8.76 -73.92
CA PRO A 168 -18.41 -7.89 -74.55
C PRO A 168 -18.30 -6.41 -74.09
N GLY A 169 -17.08 -5.85 -74.18
CA GLY A 169 -16.80 -4.40 -74.44
C GLY A 169 -16.46 -3.46 -73.26
N THR A 170 -15.89 -2.23 -73.43
CA THR A 170 -15.08 -1.63 -74.53
C THR A 170 -14.35 -0.33 -74.05
N SER A 171 -13.09 -0.08 -74.48
CA SER A 171 -12.38 1.23 -74.70
C SER A 171 -12.27 2.34 -73.62
N SER A 172 -11.18 3.16 -73.49
CA SER A 172 -9.78 3.11 -74.02
C SER A 172 -8.85 4.27 -73.53
N ASN A 173 -7.53 3.99 -73.43
CA ASN A 173 -6.34 4.83 -73.75
C ASN A 173 -5.70 5.95 -72.85
N HIS A 174 -4.36 6.07 -73.03
CA HIS A 174 -3.40 7.21 -72.90
C HIS A 174 -2.47 7.45 -71.67
N SER A 175 -1.22 6.93 -71.78
CA SER A 175 0.13 7.59 -71.69
C SER A 175 0.26 9.05 -71.18
N ASN A 176 1.33 9.53 -70.48
CA ASN A 176 2.77 9.43 -70.80
C ASN A 176 3.75 10.13 -69.77
N SER A 177 5.04 9.71 -69.77
CA SER A 177 6.33 10.45 -69.53
C SER A 177 6.62 11.55 -68.46
N GLY A 178 7.80 11.46 -67.81
CA GLY A 178 8.60 12.54 -67.14
C GLY A 178 9.10 12.14 -65.73
N GLN A 179 10.39 12.02 -65.33
CA GLN A 179 11.65 12.79 -65.49
C GLN A 179 11.61 14.22 -64.91
N GLN A 180 12.59 14.73 -64.13
CA GLN A 180 13.93 14.23 -63.72
C GLN A 180 14.45 14.95 -62.43
N ASN A 181 15.46 14.37 -61.73
CA ASN A 181 16.58 14.98 -60.92
C ASN A 181 16.40 16.34 -60.14
N HIS A 182 16.99 16.60 -58.95
CA HIS A 182 18.35 16.26 -58.45
C HIS A 182 18.55 16.48 -56.91
N LYS A 183 19.75 16.09 -56.42
CA LYS A 183 20.51 16.35 -55.13
C LYS A 183 20.05 17.53 -54.22
N GLY A 184 20.29 17.54 -52.89
CA GLY A 184 21.01 16.65 -51.96
C GLY A 184 21.55 17.38 -50.68
N VAL A 185 22.41 16.72 -49.87
CA VAL A 185 23.15 17.22 -48.65
C VAL A 185 22.46 17.03 -47.27
N LEU A 186 23.28 16.86 -46.21
CA LEU A 186 22.93 16.48 -44.82
C LEU A 186 22.84 17.68 -43.86
N GLY A 187 22.26 17.53 -42.65
CA GLY A 187 22.48 18.49 -41.56
C GLY A 187 21.75 18.27 -40.22
N SER A 188 22.48 17.74 -39.21
CA SER A 188 22.36 17.93 -37.75
C SER A 188 21.05 17.63 -36.97
N HIS A 189 21.25 17.20 -35.72
CA HIS A 189 20.26 17.25 -34.62
C HIS A 189 20.04 18.69 -34.12
N ILE A 190 18.93 18.93 -33.39
CA ILE A 190 18.91 19.49 -32.01
C ILE A 190 17.49 19.44 -31.38
N ARG A 191 17.40 19.63 -30.06
CA ARG A 191 16.19 19.51 -29.20
C ARG A 191 15.39 20.84 -29.11
N ASN A 192 14.21 20.74 -28.47
CA ASN A 192 13.28 21.78 -27.96
C ASN A 192 12.02 21.99 -28.83
N SER A 193 10.85 22.36 -28.29
CA SER A 193 10.29 22.31 -26.92
C SER A 193 8.78 22.67 -26.99
N SER A 194 8.03 22.37 -25.93
CA SER A 194 6.67 22.86 -25.60
C SER A 194 6.15 24.15 -26.28
N LEU A 195 4.89 24.14 -26.75
CA LEU A 195 4.00 25.31 -26.76
C LEU A 195 2.51 24.91 -26.84
N ASP A 196 1.64 25.78 -26.32
CA ASP A 196 0.24 25.48 -25.99
C ASP A 196 -0.77 25.62 -27.14
N TYR A 197 -1.88 24.87 -27.05
CA TYR A 197 -3.08 25.12 -27.87
C TYR A 197 -4.08 26.05 -27.16
N ARG A 198 -4.10 27.32 -27.57
CA ARG A 198 -5.23 28.23 -27.31
C ARG A 198 -6.36 28.00 -28.31
N ILE A 199 -7.61 28.03 -27.83
CA ILE A 199 -8.81 28.17 -28.66
C ILE A 199 -9.61 29.40 -28.19
N GLN A 200 -10.18 30.17 -29.13
CA GLN A 200 -10.83 31.46 -28.87
C GLN A 200 -12.33 31.35 -28.60
N GLN A 201 -12.90 32.38 -27.94
CA GLN A 201 -14.31 32.43 -27.52
C GLN A 201 -15.24 33.22 -28.46
N LYS A 202 -16.53 32.84 -28.48
CA LYS A 202 -17.72 33.69 -28.68
C LYS A 202 -18.92 33.08 -27.90
N GLY A 203 -19.81 33.82 -27.23
CA GLY A 203 -19.72 35.23 -26.81
C GLY A 203 -21.06 35.87 -26.40
N LEU A 204 -21.27 36.07 -25.09
CA LEU A 204 -22.30 36.94 -24.44
C LEU A 204 -23.80 36.49 -24.55
N PRO A 205 -24.73 36.99 -23.69
CA PRO A 205 -24.56 37.90 -22.53
C PRO A 205 -25.15 37.43 -21.15
N HIS A 206 -24.57 38.00 -20.09
CA HIS A 206 -25.06 38.30 -18.73
C HIS A 206 -26.26 37.57 -18.05
N SER A 207 -26.04 37.14 -16.79
CA SER A 207 -26.70 37.78 -15.62
C SER A 207 -25.94 37.61 -14.28
N ARG A 208 -25.70 38.73 -13.59
CA ARG A 208 -25.41 38.94 -12.14
C ARG A 208 -24.67 37.84 -11.33
N THR A 209 -23.42 38.11 -10.98
CA THR A 209 -22.72 37.52 -9.83
C THR A 209 -22.83 38.40 -8.58
N SER A 210 -22.81 37.79 -7.40
CA SER A 210 -22.55 38.45 -6.11
C SER A 210 -21.20 37.98 -5.57
N SER A 211 -20.31 38.91 -5.24
CA SER A 211 -18.96 38.60 -4.73
C SER A 211 -19.00 38.15 -3.26
N LEU A 212 -18.43 36.98 -2.96
CA LEU A 212 -18.04 36.56 -1.61
C LEU A 212 -16.62 35.99 -1.64
N ASP A 213 -15.90 36.18 -0.54
CA ASP A 213 -14.46 35.95 -0.42
C ASP A 213 -14.04 34.47 -0.59
N LEU A 214 -13.00 34.22 -1.39
CA LEU A 214 -12.23 32.98 -1.28
C LEU A 214 -11.33 33.05 -0.03
N ARG A 215 -11.81 32.51 1.09
CA ARG A 215 -10.99 32.19 2.27
C ARG A 215 -11.13 30.71 2.63
N HIS A 216 -10.00 30.01 2.56
CA HIS A 216 -9.68 28.72 3.17
C HIS A 216 -10.86 27.79 3.54
N VAL A 217 -11.28 26.95 2.60
CA VAL A 217 -11.94 25.68 2.92
C VAL A 217 -11.17 24.55 2.24
N ARG A 218 -10.42 23.77 3.02
CA ARG A 218 -9.93 22.45 2.59
C ARG A 218 -11.10 21.47 2.70
N ASN A 219 -11.90 21.35 1.65
CA ASN A 219 -12.96 20.34 1.60
C ASN A 219 -12.33 18.94 1.63
N ASN A 220 -12.51 18.24 2.75
CA ASN A 220 -12.03 16.88 2.92
C ASN A 220 -13.01 15.90 2.25
N SER A 221 -12.54 14.98 1.42
CA SER A 221 -13.42 14.05 0.68
C SER A 221 -14.22 13.12 1.61
N ALA A 222 -13.70 12.86 2.82
CA ALA A 222 -14.37 12.11 3.87
C ALA A 222 -15.75 12.71 4.25
N ASP A 223 -15.90 14.03 4.28
CA ASP A 223 -17.15 14.67 4.70
C ASP A 223 -18.23 14.62 3.61
N LEU A 224 -17.83 14.58 2.34
CA LEU A 224 -18.71 14.32 1.20
C LEU A 224 -19.29 12.89 1.26
N ASN A 225 -18.45 11.90 1.57
CA ASN A 225 -18.90 10.52 1.79
C ASN A 225 -19.78 10.36 3.05
N LYS A 226 -19.57 11.19 4.10
CA LYS A 226 -20.47 11.23 5.28
C LYS A 226 -21.85 11.81 4.91
N LEU A 227 -21.93 12.85 4.08
CA LEU A 227 -23.20 13.41 3.59
C LEU A 227 -24.00 12.36 2.81
N TYR A 228 -23.40 11.70 1.83
CA TYR A 228 -24.06 10.63 1.06
C TYR A 228 -24.54 9.46 1.94
N LYS A 229 -23.82 9.09 3.00
CA LYS A 229 -24.29 8.07 3.96
C LYS A 229 -25.61 8.45 4.62
N ASN A 230 -25.82 9.72 4.96
CA ASN A 230 -27.05 10.17 5.61
C ASN A 230 -28.24 10.17 4.65
N ASP A 231 -28.08 10.71 3.44
CA ASP A 231 -29.17 10.79 2.45
C ASP A 231 -29.63 9.39 1.98
N ILE A 232 -28.70 8.44 1.84
CA ILE A 232 -29.01 7.05 1.44
C ILE A 232 -29.61 6.23 2.59
N SER A 233 -29.29 6.55 3.85
CA SER A 233 -29.89 5.91 5.04
C SER A 233 -31.39 6.22 5.22
N LEU A 234 -31.92 7.21 4.49
CA LEU A 234 -33.36 7.48 4.42
C LEU A 234 -34.09 6.59 3.39
N VAL A 235 -33.34 5.87 2.53
CA VAL A 235 -33.87 5.06 1.42
C VAL A 235 -33.78 3.56 1.71
N PHE A 236 -32.73 3.10 2.40
CA PHE A 236 -32.51 1.69 2.72
C PHE A 236 -32.66 1.42 4.22
N GLY A 237 -33.44 0.38 4.57
CA GLY A 237 -33.82 0.10 5.96
C GLY A 237 -32.63 -0.26 6.87
N PRO A 238 -32.77 -0.06 8.20
CA PRO A 238 -31.65 -0.06 9.16
C PRO A 238 -30.91 -1.41 9.31
N GLN A 239 -31.38 -2.50 8.70
CA GLN A 239 -30.71 -3.80 8.68
C GLN A 239 -29.70 -3.98 7.53
N GLN A 240 -29.61 -3.06 6.56
CA GLN A 240 -28.64 -3.14 5.44
C GLN A 240 -27.45 -2.18 5.57
N VAL A 241 -27.38 -1.35 6.62
CA VAL A 241 -26.41 -0.25 6.71
C VAL A 241 -25.01 -0.71 7.16
N SER A 242 -24.90 -1.86 7.84
CA SER A 242 -23.69 -2.34 8.53
C SER A 242 -22.56 -2.89 7.65
N SER A 243 -22.59 -2.70 6.33
CA SER A 243 -21.52 -3.13 5.41
C SER A 243 -21.45 -2.29 4.12
N TRP A 244 -21.85 -1.02 4.17
CA TRP A 244 -21.66 -0.09 3.04
C TRP A 244 -20.17 0.25 2.85
N VAL A 245 -19.51 -0.56 2.02
CA VAL A 245 -18.17 -0.28 1.46
C VAL A 245 -18.33 0.60 0.23
N ASP A 246 -17.50 1.65 0.13
CA ASP A 246 -17.43 2.49 -1.06
C ASP A 246 -17.05 1.64 -2.29
N PRO A 247 -17.90 1.58 -3.35
CA PRO A 247 -17.71 0.69 -4.48
C PRO A 247 -16.52 1.07 -5.37
N LEU A 248 -15.97 2.28 -5.21
CA LEU A 248 -14.75 2.72 -5.88
C LEU A 248 -13.52 2.70 -4.96
N ARG A 249 -13.65 2.53 -3.65
CA ARG A 249 -12.46 2.40 -2.77
C ARG A 249 -11.66 1.13 -3.11
N VAL A 250 -10.38 1.31 -3.42
CA VAL A 250 -9.48 0.18 -3.75
C VAL A 250 -9.28 -0.70 -2.52
N GLN A 251 -9.53 -2.00 -2.67
CA GLN A 251 -9.47 -2.99 -1.59
C GLN A 251 -8.18 -3.81 -1.62
N ILE A 252 -7.80 -4.32 -2.78
CA ILE A 252 -6.65 -5.23 -2.96
C ILE A 252 -5.94 -4.87 -4.26
N ILE A 253 -4.61 -4.83 -4.24
CA ILE A 253 -3.78 -4.79 -5.45
C ILE A 253 -2.94 -6.08 -5.46
N LYS A 254 -2.86 -6.72 -6.63
CA LYS A 254 -1.90 -7.81 -6.91
C LYS A 254 -1.26 -7.59 -8.27
N ALA A 255 -0.04 -8.10 -8.44
CA ALA A 255 0.74 -7.92 -9.66
C ALA A 255 1.52 -9.19 -9.99
N HIS A 256 1.85 -9.38 -11.27
CA HIS A 256 2.58 -10.54 -11.75
C HIS A 256 3.25 -10.22 -13.12
N HIS A 257 4.59 -10.21 -13.14
CA HIS A 257 5.38 -9.68 -14.27
C HIS A 257 4.90 -8.25 -14.63
N ASN A 258 4.51 -8.02 -15.89
CA ASN A 258 4.03 -6.74 -16.42
C ASN A 258 2.50 -6.51 -16.34
N TRP A 259 1.78 -7.22 -15.44
CA TRP A 259 0.34 -7.05 -15.23
C TRP A 259 0.03 -6.72 -13.77
N ILE A 260 -1.01 -5.91 -13.57
CA ILE A 260 -1.64 -5.67 -12.26
C ILE A 260 -3.14 -5.96 -12.32
N VAL A 261 -3.69 -6.39 -11.18
CA VAL A 261 -5.13 -6.55 -10.91
C VAL A 261 -5.47 -5.73 -9.68
N ILE A 262 -6.50 -4.91 -9.82
CA ILE A 262 -7.02 -4.02 -8.79
C ILE A 262 -8.42 -4.52 -8.44
N ALA A 263 -8.65 -4.83 -7.18
CA ALA A 263 -9.96 -5.15 -6.63
C ALA A 263 -10.60 -3.91 -6.02
N TYR A 264 -11.82 -3.66 -6.46
CA TYR A 264 -12.79 -2.81 -5.80
C TYR A 264 -13.72 -3.71 -4.96
N ALA A 265 -14.72 -3.14 -4.29
CA ALA A 265 -15.63 -3.95 -3.46
C ALA A 265 -16.32 -5.07 -4.28
N HIS A 266 -16.84 -4.74 -5.47
CA HIS A 266 -17.73 -5.59 -6.25
C HIS A 266 -17.24 -5.95 -7.66
N PHE A 267 -16.01 -5.56 -8.04
CA PHE A 267 -15.44 -5.86 -9.36
C PHE A 267 -13.91 -5.75 -9.35
N ILE A 268 -13.26 -6.35 -10.35
CA ILE A 268 -11.82 -6.18 -10.61
C ILE A 268 -11.58 -5.39 -11.90
N THR A 269 -10.46 -4.68 -11.97
CA THR A 269 -9.89 -4.15 -13.21
C THR A 269 -8.43 -4.57 -13.35
N CYS A 270 -8.05 -5.04 -14.55
CA CYS A 270 -6.71 -5.47 -14.90
C CYS A 270 -6.05 -4.47 -15.85
N TYR A 271 -4.79 -4.14 -15.57
CA TYR A 271 -3.94 -3.32 -16.45
C TYR A 271 -2.66 -4.08 -16.82
N ARG A 272 -2.12 -3.77 -17.99
CA ARG A 272 -0.87 -4.33 -18.52
C ARG A 272 0.09 -3.22 -18.92
N LEU A 273 1.34 -3.33 -18.50
CA LEU A 273 2.45 -2.51 -18.97
C LEU A 273 2.93 -2.99 -20.36
N LYS A 274 3.00 -2.05 -21.31
CA LYS A 274 3.52 -2.25 -22.68
C LYS A 274 4.64 -1.26 -22.96
N ASP A 275 5.76 -1.73 -23.52
CA ASP A 275 7.00 -0.97 -23.73
C ASP A 275 6.84 0.38 -24.46
N SER A 276 5.86 0.48 -25.36
CA SER A 276 5.63 1.64 -26.22
C SER A 276 4.64 2.65 -25.67
N SER A 277 3.89 2.30 -24.62
CA SER A 277 2.64 3.00 -24.28
C SER A 277 2.27 2.97 -22.79
N GLY A 278 3.13 2.43 -21.92
CA GLY A 278 2.92 2.42 -20.48
C GLY A 278 1.82 1.44 -20.05
N TRP A 279 1.14 1.75 -18.96
CA TRP A 279 0.03 0.95 -18.44
C TRP A 279 -1.24 1.18 -19.24
N GLN A 280 -1.78 0.11 -19.83
CA GLN A 280 -3.06 0.12 -20.54
C GLN A 280 -4.07 -0.75 -19.81
N HIS A 281 -5.33 -0.32 -19.81
CA HIS A 281 -6.47 -1.15 -19.42
C HIS A 281 -6.52 -2.40 -20.30
N ALA A 282 -6.82 -3.55 -19.69
CA ALA A 282 -6.92 -4.83 -20.38
C ALA A 282 -8.28 -5.53 -20.17
N PHE A 283 -8.90 -5.38 -18.99
CA PHE A 283 -10.16 -6.02 -18.64
C PHE A 283 -10.79 -5.36 -17.40
N THR A 284 -12.11 -5.29 -17.34
CA THR A 284 -12.88 -5.06 -16.11
C THR A 284 -13.95 -6.14 -16.00
N SER A 285 -14.13 -6.73 -14.81
CA SER A 285 -15.15 -7.77 -14.61
C SER A 285 -16.57 -7.19 -14.65
N PRO A 286 -17.61 -8.01 -14.91
CA PRO A 286 -18.97 -7.67 -14.50
C PRO A 286 -19.04 -7.40 -12.99
N HIS A 287 -20.13 -6.76 -12.57
CA HIS A 287 -20.45 -6.57 -11.15
C HIS A 287 -20.65 -7.94 -10.45
N ILE A 288 -20.32 -7.99 -9.16
CA ILE A 288 -20.40 -9.18 -8.30
C ILE A 288 -21.08 -8.76 -7.00
N GLU A 289 -22.18 -9.43 -6.65
CA GLU A 289 -23.04 -9.01 -5.52
C GLU A 289 -22.33 -9.14 -4.16
N SER A 290 -21.58 -10.22 -3.98
CA SER A 290 -20.70 -10.40 -2.81
C SER A 290 -19.40 -9.60 -2.94
N VAL A 291 -18.91 -9.08 -1.80
CA VAL A 291 -17.62 -8.37 -1.73
C VAL A 291 -16.46 -9.31 -2.05
N ILE A 292 -15.47 -8.83 -2.81
CA ILE A 292 -14.26 -9.58 -3.17
C ILE A 292 -13.29 -9.66 -1.99
N GLU A 293 -12.97 -10.89 -1.55
CA GLU A 293 -12.17 -11.15 -0.34
C GLU A 293 -10.70 -11.47 -0.65
N ARG A 294 -10.40 -12.13 -1.78
CA ARG A 294 -9.03 -12.42 -2.26
C ARG A 294 -8.94 -12.28 -3.77
N VAL A 295 -7.73 -12.02 -4.27
CA VAL A 295 -7.38 -11.99 -5.71
C VAL A 295 -6.04 -12.70 -5.93
N ALA A 296 -5.92 -13.44 -7.03
CA ALA A 296 -4.68 -14.02 -7.53
C ALA A 296 -4.52 -13.81 -9.04
N ILE A 297 -3.29 -13.70 -9.52
CA ILE A 297 -2.95 -13.61 -10.95
C ILE A 297 -1.69 -14.45 -11.25
N THR A 298 -1.68 -15.13 -12.40
CA THR A 298 -0.48 -15.78 -12.96
C THR A 298 -0.47 -15.69 -14.49
N SER A 299 0.64 -16.09 -15.13
CA SER A 299 0.68 -16.35 -16.58
C SER A 299 0.26 -17.77 -16.89
N LYS A 300 -0.59 -17.99 -17.91
CA LYS A 300 -0.84 -19.34 -18.41
C LYS A 300 0.41 -19.81 -19.17
N LEU A 301 1.02 -20.90 -18.71
CA LEU A 301 2.14 -21.56 -19.38
C LEU A 301 1.65 -22.14 -20.71
N SER A 302 1.80 -21.37 -21.79
CA SER A 302 1.42 -21.76 -23.15
C SER A 302 2.42 -21.21 -24.16
N THR A 303 2.57 -21.91 -25.29
CA THR A 303 3.45 -21.50 -26.40
C THR A 303 3.07 -20.16 -27.04
N SER A 304 1.89 -19.60 -26.73
CA SER A 304 1.44 -18.28 -27.16
C SER A 304 1.85 -17.12 -26.24
N GLY A 305 2.45 -17.41 -25.08
CA GLY A 305 3.12 -16.45 -24.18
C GLY A 305 2.25 -15.44 -23.42
N ASP A 306 1.11 -15.03 -23.98
CA ASP A 306 0.47 -13.75 -23.62
C ASP A 306 -1.01 -13.90 -23.20
N VAL A 307 -1.27 -14.88 -22.34
CA VAL A 307 -2.54 -15.09 -21.63
C VAL A 307 -2.28 -15.12 -20.13
N LYS A 308 -3.01 -14.31 -19.35
CA LYS A 308 -2.98 -14.34 -17.89
C LYS A 308 -4.23 -15.02 -17.34
N MET A 309 -4.05 -15.75 -16.24
CA MET A 309 -5.16 -16.29 -15.44
C MET A 309 -5.40 -15.34 -14.27
N VAL A 310 -6.65 -14.96 -14.02
CA VAL A 310 -7.03 -14.12 -12.88
C VAL A 310 -8.15 -14.79 -12.10
N ALA A 311 -7.90 -15.03 -10.83
CA ALA A 311 -8.85 -15.63 -9.90
C ALA A 311 -9.25 -14.63 -8.82
N ILE A 312 -10.47 -14.73 -8.33
CA ILE A 312 -10.96 -14.02 -7.14
C ILE A 312 -11.70 -14.98 -6.23
N SER A 313 -11.83 -14.65 -4.95
CA SER A 313 -12.81 -15.28 -4.05
C SER A 313 -13.79 -14.27 -3.45
N TYR A 314 -14.97 -14.78 -3.12
CA TYR A 314 -16.01 -14.06 -2.36
C TYR A 314 -16.75 -15.09 -1.51
N GLY A 315 -16.45 -15.13 -0.20
CA GLY A 315 -16.93 -16.17 0.70
C GLY A 315 -16.32 -17.54 0.39
N ASN A 316 -17.16 -18.51 0.04
CA ASN A 316 -16.74 -19.87 -0.33
C ASN A 316 -16.56 -20.09 -1.85
N GLN A 317 -16.94 -19.12 -2.67
CA GLN A 317 -16.81 -19.21 -4.13
C GLN A 317 -15.48 -18.66 -4.63
N VAL A 318 -14.92 -19.33 -5.64
CA VAL A 318 -13.74 -18.91 -6.43
C VAL A 318 -14.18 -18.72 -7.87
N ARG A 319 -13.91 -17.57 -8.48
CA ARG A 319 -14.27 -17.28 -9.89
C ARG A 319 -13.01 -17.01 -10.70
N LEU A 320 -12.90 -17.64 -11.87
CA LEU A 320 -11.67 -17.71 -12.63
C LEU A 320 -11.88 -17.28 -14.09
N TRP A 321 -11.02 -16.38 -14.55
CA TRP A 321 -10.95 -15.96 -15.95
C TRP A 321 -9.57 -16.21 -16.55
N SER A 322 -9.55 -16.42 -17.86
CA SER A 322 -8.37 -16.24 -18.70
C SER A 322 -8.53 -14.94 -19.49
N ILE A 323 -7.48 -14.12 -19.54
CA ILE A 323 -7.46 -12.83 -20.22
C ILE A 323 -6.29 -12.86 -21.20
N SER A 324 -6.57 -12.66 -22.48
CA SER A 324 -5.55 -12.66 -23.53
C SER A 324 -5.01 -11.26 -23.82
N ALA A 325 -3.85 -11.20 -24.49
CA ALA A 325 -3.11 -9.99 -24.86
C ALA A 325 -3.94 -8.81 -25.40
N ASN A 326 -5.02 -9.12 -26.12
CA ASN A 326 -5.93 -8.19 -26.78
C ASN A 326 -7.17 -7.82 -25.93
N GLY A 327 -7.20 -8.21 -24.66
CA GLY A 327 -8.29 -7.92 -23.73
C GLY A 327 -9.51 -8.85 -23.81
N MET A 328 -9.50 -9.88 -24.68
CA MET A 328 -10.61 -10.85 -24.69
C MET A 328 -10.59 -11.70 -23.42
N LYS A 329 -11.73 -11.71 -22.72
CA LYS A 329 -12.01 -12.54 -21.54
C LYS A 329 -12.58 -13.91 -21.95
N THR A 330 -12.12 -14.97 -21.32
CA THR A 330 -12.82 -16.26 -21.27
C THR A 330 -13.11 -16.62 -19.82
N ASN A 331 -14.39 -16.84 -19.50
CA ASN A 331 -14.78 -17.36 -18.20
C ASN A 331 -14.43 -18.86 -18.15
N ILE A 332 -13.65 -19.26 -17.16
CA ILE A 332 -13.16 -20.64 -17.02
C ILE A 332 -14.07 -21.45 -16.09
N GLY A 333 -14.71 -20.78 -15.13
CA GLY A 333 -15.60 -21.43 -14.18
C GLY A 333 -15.87 -20.57 -12.94
N THR A 334 -16.81 -21.04 -12.14
CA THR A 334 -16.98 -20.63 -10.75
C THR A 334 -17.04 -21.91 -9.92
N PHE A 335 -16.15 -22.01 -8.94
CA PHE A 335 -15.91 -23.20 -8.13
C PHE A 335 -16.28 -22.89 -6.68
N ASN A 336 -16.64 -23.91 -5.90
CA ASN A 336 -16.97 -23.77 -4.49
C ASN A 336 -15.95 -24.57 -3.66
N LEU A 337 -15.38 -23.97 -2.61
CA LEU A 337 -14.56 -24.67 -1.61
C LEU A 337 -15.43 -25.25 -0.48
N ASN A 338 -16.72 -24.93 -0.46
CA ASN A 338 -17.73 -25.20 0.57
C ASN A 338 -17.50 -24.44 1.90
N VAL A 339 -16.24 -24.24 2.30
CA VAL A 339 -15.79 -23.35 3.39
C VAL A 339 -15.22 -22.03 2.82
N ARG A 340 -14.99 -21.02 3.68
CA ARG A 340 -14.45 -19.71 3.24
C ARG A 340 -13.04 -19.85 2.66
N VAL A 341 -12.77 -19.14 1.57
CA VAL A 341 -11.45 -19.06 0.93
C VAL A 341 -10.62 -17.97 1.59
N GLU A 342 -9.76 -18.37 2.53
CA GLU A 342 -8.89 -17.46 3.28
C GLU A 342 -7.55 -17.21 2.55
N TYR A 343 -7.08 -18.14 1.72
CA TYR A 343 -5.93 -17.89 0.85
C TYR A 343 -6.23 -18.33 -0.57
N LEU A 344 -5.77 -17.55 -1.56
CA LEU A 344 -5.96 -17.79 -2.98
C LEU A 344 -4.69 -17.35 -3.72
N PHE A 345 -4.02 -18.29 -4.39
CA PHE A 345 -2.74 -18.05 -5.07
C PHE A 345 -2.49 -19.12 -6.15
N PHE A 346 -1.50 -18.91 -7.03
CA PHE A 346 -1.13 -19.88 -8.05
C PHE A 346 0.23 -20.53 -7.75
N ILE A 347 0.35 -21.83 -8.03
CA ILE A 347 1.61 -22.56 -8.11
C ILE A 347 1.77 -23.01 -9.56
N GLY A 348 2.61 -22.30 -10.32
CA GLY A 348 2.78 -22.52 -11.76
C GLY A 348 1.45 -22.43 -12.53
N SER A 349 0.96 -23.58 -13.01
CA SER A 349 -0.29 -23.72 -13.78
C SER A 349 -1.52 -24.09 -12.93
N GLN A 350 -1.39 -24.14 -11.60
CA GLN A 350 -2.45 -24.57 -10.68
C GLN A 350 -2.89 -23.42 -9.78
N LEU A 351 -4.20 -23.28 -9.59
CA LEU A 351 -4.80 -22.33 -8.64
C LEU A 351 -5.11 -23.09 -7.35
N VAL A 352 -4.58 -22.60 -6.24
CA VAL A 352 -4.80 -23.15 -4.90
C VAL A 352 -5.69 -22.19 -4.11
N ALA A 353 -6.73 -22.74 -3.49
CA ALA A 353 -7.55 -22.08 -2.49
C ALA A 353 -7.43 -22.83 -1.15
N LEU A 354 -7.12 -22.13 -0.07
CA LEU A 354 -7.00 -22.71 1.27
C LEU A 354 -8.04 -22.11 2.22
N SER A 355 -8.49 -22.93 3.17
CA SER A 355 -9.25 -22.51 4.34
C SER A 355 -8.54 -22.97 5.62
N PRO A 356 -8.46 -22.13 6.67
CA PRO A 356 -7.84 -22.51 7.93
C PRO A 356 -8.67 -23.53 8.73
N THR A 357 -9.91 -23.80 8.31
CA THR A 357 -10.79 -24.75 8.99
C THR A 357 -10.30 -26.18 8.85
N ASP A 358 -10.10 -26.65 7.61
CA ASP A 358 -9.90 -28.06 7.26
C ASP A 358 -9.72 -28.35 5.74
N LYS A 359 -9.78 -27.38 4.80
CA LYS A 359 -9.88 -27.70 3.35
C LYS A 359 -8.89 -26.99 2.45
N ILE A 360 -8.42 -27.73 1.44
CA ILE A 360 -7.69 -27.25 0.27
C ILE A 360 -8.49 -27.56 -1.01
N GLY A 361 -8.56 -26.59 -1.92
CA GLY A 361 -9.06 -26.76 -3.28
C GLY A 361 -7.96 -26.48 -4.31
N VAL A 362 -7.78 -27.37 -5.29
CA VAL A 362 -6.78 -27.23 -6.36
C VAL A 362 -7.48 -27.29 -7.71
N TRP A 363 -7.28 -26.27 -8.55
CA TRP A 363 -7.68 -26.26 -9.96
C TRP A 363 -6.47 -26.35 -10.87
N HIS A 364 -6.51 -27.21 -11.89
CA HIS A 364 -5.40 -27.44 -12.82
C HIS A 364 -5.70 -27.00 -14.25
N ALA A 365 -4.86 -26.11 -14.80
CA ALA A 365 -5.15 -25.37 -16.04
C ALA A 365 -5.12 -26.15 -17.35
N MET A 366 -4.65 -27.41 -17.35
CA MET A 366 -4.62 -28.27 -18.54
C MET A 366 -5.82 -29.23 -18.60
N THR A 367 -6.27 -29.75 -17.46
CA THR A 367 -7.43 -30.66 -17.38
C THR A 367 -8.72 -29.97 -16.96
N HIS A 368 -8.67 -28.68 -16.60
CA HIS A 368 -9.80 -27.87 -16.12
C HIS A 368 -10.52 -28.45 -14.89
N HIS A 369 -9.90 -29.40 -14.20
CA HIS A 369 -10.47 -30.10 -13.05
C HIS A 369 -10.31 -29.28 -11.75
N TRP A 370 -11.33 -29.34 -10.89
CA TRP A 370 -11.33 -28.79 -9.53
C TRP A 370 -11.45 -29.95 -8.54
N GLN A 371 -10.43 -30.13 -7.70
CA GLN A 371 -10.37 -31.15 -6.66
C GLN A 371 -10.39 -30.46 -5.30
N ILE A 372 -11.14 -31.00 -4.34
CA ILE A 372 -11.16 -30.54 -2.94
C ILE A 372 -10.70 -31.71 -2.08
N GLN A 373 -9.85 -31.45 -1.09
CA GLN A 373 -9.47 -32.44 -0.08
C GLN A 373 -9.49 -31.84 1.32
N ASP A 374 -9.86 -32.69 2.27
CA ASP A 374 -9.87 -32.39 3.70
C ASP A 374 -8.49 -32.69 4.30
N VAL A 375 -7.98 -31.76 5.10
CA VAL A 375 -6.61 -31.70 5.61
C VAL A 375 -6.58 -31.23 7.06
N VAL A 376 -5.45 -31.43 7.74
CA VAL A 376 -5.23 -30.89 9.09
C VAL A 376 -5.35 -29.35 9.04
N PRO A 377 -6.01 -28.69 10.00
CA PRO A 377 -6.26 -27.24 9.96
C PRO A 377 -4.98 -26.42 9.76
N ILE A 378 -4.94 -25.67 8.65
CA ILE A 378 -3.76 -24.93 8.17
C ILE A 378 -3.67 -23.59 8.91
N LEU A 379 -2.49 -23.29 9.47
CA LEU A 379 -2.19 -22.01 10.11
C LEU A 379 -1.20 -21.15 9.32
N SER A 380 -0.29 -21.78 8.56
CA SER A 380 0.62 -21.09 7.64
C SER A 380 0.95 -21.94 6.41
N PHE A 381 1.46 -21.33 5.34
CA PHE A 381 1.90 -22.03 4.14
C PHE A 381 3.05 -21.27 3.46
N ASP A 382 3.85 -21.96 2.65
CA ASP A 382 4.82 -21.35 1.71
C ASP A 382 5.06 -22.29 0.51
N THR A 383 5.71 -21.81 -0.55
CA THR A 383 5.86 -22.52 -1.83
C THR A 383 7.32 -22.68 -2.25
N ALA A 384 7.80 -23.93 -2.31
CA ALA A 384 9.12 -24.32 -2.79
C ALA A 384 9.04 -24.78 -4.26
N GLY A 385 9.01 -23.83 -5.20
CA GLY A 385 8.83 -24.14 -6.63
C GLY A 385 7.46 -24.77 -6.91
N SER A 386 7.42 -26.07 -7.16
CA SER A 386 6.19 -26.88 -7.35
C SER A 386 5.66 -27.54 -6.08
N PHE A 387 6.33 -27.37 -4.94
CA PHE A 387 5.92 -27.96 -3.65
C PHE A 387 5.20 -26.92 -2.81
N LEU A 388 3.98 -27.24 -2.34
CA LEU A 388 3.26 -26.47 -1.33
C LEU A 388 3.58 -27.05 0.05
N LEU A 389 4.09 -26.23 0.96
CA LEU A 389 4.29 -26.59 2.37
C LEU A 389 3.15 -26.00 3.22
N LEU A 390 2.66 -26.77 4.18
CA LEU A 390 1.55 -26.41 5.06
C LEU A 390 1.98 -26.59 6.52
N GLY A 391 2.04 -25.51 7.28
CA GLY A 391 2.21 -25.50 8.73
C GLY A 391 0.85 -25.62 9.42
N CYS A 392 0.65 -26.68 10.19
CA CYS A 392 -0.65 -27.07 10.72
C CYS A 392 -0.80 -26.92 12.23
N ASN A 393 -2.04 -26.95 12.70
CA ASN A 393 -2.40 -26.76 14.11
C ASN A 393 -1.93 -27.89 15.07
N ASN A 394 -1.43 -29.00 14.54
CA ASN A 394 -0.96 -30.17 15.28
C ASN A 394 0.57 -30.22 15.45
N GLY A 395 1.26 -29.14 15.10
CA GLY A 395 2.72 -29.03 15.11
C GLY A 395 3.42 -29.69 13.92
N SER A 396 2.72 -30.19 12.91
CA SER A 396 3.36 -30.78 11.72
C SER A 396 3.48 -29.79 10.56
N ILE A 397 4.56 -29.97 9.79
CA ILE A 397 4.72 -29.45 8.45
C ILE A 397 4.35 -30.58 7.49
N TYR A 398 3.30 -30.39 6.69
CA TYR A 398 2.95 -31.25 5.56
C TYR A 398 3.46 -30.63 4.26
N TYR A 399 3.62 -31.45 3.22
CA TYR A 399 3.89 -31.00 1.87
C TYR A 399 3.02 -31.71 0.83
N ILE A 400 2.74 -31.00 -0.26
CA ILE A 400 2.00 -31.47 -1.43
C ILE A 400 2.85 -31.18 -2.68
N ASP A 401 3.07 -32.21 -3.50
CA ASP A 401 3.78 -32.10 -4.76
C ASP A 401 2.79 -31.79 -5.90
N MET A 402 2.78 -30.53 -6.35
CA MET A 402 1.84 -30.08 -7.39
C MET A 402 2.25 -30.58 -8.78
N GLU A 403 3.50 -30.96 -9.04
CA GLU A 403 3.88 -31.59 -10.31
C GLU A 403 3.29 -33.00 -10.44
N LYS A 404 3.13 -33.71 -9.33
CA LYS A 404 2.46 -35.02 -9.28
C LYS A 404 0.92 -34.92 -9.33
N PHE A 405 0.32 -33.76 -9.05
CA PHE A 405 -1.15 -33.58 -9.07
C PHE A 405 -1.85 -34.17 -10.31
N PRO A 406 -1.39 -33.91 -11.57
CA PRO A 406 -2.09 -34.41 -12.76
C PRO A 406 -2.02 -35.94 -12.93
N LEU A 407 -1.07 -36.61 -12.26
CA LEU A 407 -1.00 -38.07 -12.20
C LEU A 407 -1.95 -38.64 -11.13
N ARG A 408 -2.21 -37.87 -10.06
CA ARG A 408 -3.00 -38.26 -8.88
C ARG A 408 -4.48 -37.91 -8.93
N MET A 409 -4.94 -37.09 -9.88
CA MET A 409 -6.38 -36.88 -10.15
C MET A 409 -7.18 -38.19 -10.39
N LYS A 410 -6.52 -39.31 -10.74
CA LYS A 410 -7.17 -40.64 -10.83
C LYS A 410 -7.56 -41.21 -9.47
N ASP A 411 -6.75 -40.92 -8.46
CA ASP A 411 -6.86 -41.46 -7.09
C ASP A 411 -7.77 -40.55 -6.22
N ASN A 412 -8.06 -39.33 -6.69
CA ASN A 412 -8.76 -38.23 -5.98
C ASN A 412 -8.07 -37.77 -4.68
N ASP A 413 -6.76 -38.04 -4.55
CA ASP A 413 -5.92 -37.69 -3.41
C ASP A 413 -4.77 -36.76 -3.87
N LEU A 414 -4.48 -35.71 -3.11
CA LEU A 414 -3.32 -34.83 -3.33
C LEU A 414 -2.01 -35.45 -2.82
N LEU A 415 -2.08 -36.53 -2.03
CA LEU A 415 -1.00 -37.12 -1.25
C LEU A 415 -0.32 -36.11 -0.33
N VAL A 416 -1.06 -35.69 0.69
CA VAL A 416 -0.58 -34.80 1.75
C VAL A 416 0.39 -35.55 2.68
N THR A 417 1.69 -35.42 2.42
CA THR A 417 2.75 -36.13 3.15
C THR A 417 3.34 -35.31 4.28
N GLU A 418 3.56 -35.91 5.45
CA GLU A 418 4.23 -35.25 6.58
C GLU A 418 5.74 -35.13 6.30
N LEU A 419 6.27 -33.90 6.35
CA LEU A 419 7.69 -33.61 6.15
C LEU A 419 8.47 -33.62 7.47
N TYR A 420 7.87 -33.01 8.50
CA TYR A 420 8.50 -32.73 9.78
C TYR A 420 7.43 -32.49 10.86
N ARG A 421 7.77 -32.69 12.13
CA ARG A 421 6.91 -32.38 13.28
C ARG A 421 7.70 -31.64 14.36
N ASP A 422 7.12 -30.57 14.87
CA ASP A 422 7.64 -29.79 15.98
C ASP A 422 7.84 -30.68 17.23
N PRO A 423 9.05 -30.70 17.84
CA PRO A 423 9.33 -31.52 19.02
C PRO A 423 8.41 -31.28 20.23
N ASN A 424 7.76 -30.11 20.31
CA ASN A 424 6.84 -29.74 21.38
C ASN A 424 5.36 -29.85 20.94
N TYR A 425 5.08 -30.30 19.72
CA TYR A 425 3.75 -30.29 19.08
C TYR A 425 3.11 -28.88 19.03
N ASP A 426 3.94 -27.83 19.03
CA ASP A 426 3.51 -26.43 19.06
C ASP A 426 2.96 -26.00 17.68
N PRO A 427 1.73 -25.47 17.58
CA PRO A 427 1.11 -25.11 16.30
C PRO A 427 1.99 -24.17 15.44
N ILE A 428 2.18 -24.53 14.16
CA ILE A 428 3.09 -23.81 13.26
C ILE A 428 2.33 -22.67 12.57
N THR A 429 2.49 -21.47 13.13
CA THR A 429 1.75 -20.25 12.77
C THR A 429 2.46 -19.37 11.73
N ALA A 430 3.72 -19.69 11.40
CA ALA A 430 4.44 -19.10 10.29
C ALA A 430 5.42 -20.12 9.69
N ILE A 431 5.66 -20.07 8.39
CA ILE A 431 6.65 -20.90 7.70
C ILE A 431 7.25 -20.11 6.54
N SER A 432 8.54 -20.34 6.26
CA SER A 432 9.24 -19.83 5.09
C SER A 432 10.29 -20.83 4.63
N VAL A 433 10.30 -21.15 3.33
CA VAL A 433 11.28 -22.04 2.69
C VAL A 433 12.25 -21.23 1.84
N TYR A 434 13.54 -21.54 1.95
CA TYR A 434 14.60 -20.99 1.11
C TYR A 434 15.17 -22.09 0.23
N LEU A 435 15.23 -21.83 -1.08
CA LEU A 435 15.84 -22.72 -2.06
C LEU A 435 17.03 -22.01 -2.70
N THR A 436 18.23 -22.56 -2.52
CA THR A 436 19.44 -21.99 -3.13
C THR A 436 19.36 -22.08 -4.66
N PRO A 437 19.84 -21.08 -5.43
CA PRO A 437 19.82 -21.10 -6.91
C PRO A 437 20.53 -22.27 -7.64
N LYS A 438 21.08 -23.26 -6.91
CA LYS A 438 21.68 -24.49 -7.45
C LYS A 438 20.94 -25.78 -7.05
N THR A 439 19.85 -25.67 -6.27
CA THR A 439 19.04 -26.79 -5.81
C THR A 439 17.63 -26.72 -6.40
N SER A 440 17.33 -27.63 -7.33
CA SER A 440 15.95 -28.09 -7.46
C SER A 440 15.55 -28.82 -6.18
N VAL A 441 14.26 -28.85 -5.83
CA VAL A 441 13.76 -29.62 -4.67
C VAL A 441 14.01 -31.14 -4.86
N CYS A 442 14.16 -31.58 -6.12
CA CYS A 442 14.67 -32.91 -6.49
C CYS A 442 16.12 -33.20 -6.03
N GLY A 443 16.82 -32.22 -5.47
CA GLY A 443 18.24 -32.23 -5.11
C GLY A 443 18.55 -32.34 -3.61
N ASN A 444 17.63 -32.88 -2.80
CA ASN A 444 17.86 -33.30 -1.40
C ASN A 444 18.32 -32.23 -0.39
N TRP A 445 18.21 -30.94 -0.72
CA TRP A 445 18.53 -29.85 0.20
C TRP A 445 17.40 -28.83 0.24
N ILE A 446 16.91 -28.61 1.46
CA ILE A 446 15.78 -27.75 1.80
C ILE A 446 16.17 -27.02 3.09
N GLU A 447 15.98 -25.70 3.14
CA GLU A 447 16.14 -24.88 4.35
C GLU A 447 14.77 -24.27 4.68
N ILE A 448 14.21 -24.58 5.85
CA ILE A 448 12.91 -24.03 6.29
C ILE A 448 13.10 -23.35 7.63
N ALA A 449 12.68 -22.09 7.71
CA ALA A 449 12.45 -21.41 8.98
C ALA A 449 10.95 -21.40 9.28
N TYR A 450 10.56 -21.75 10.50
CA TYR A 450 9.15 -21.70 10.92
C TYR A 450 9.00 -21.05 12.29
N GLY A 451 7.82 -20.49 12.53
CA GLY A 451 7.44 -19.80 13.75
C GLY A 451 6.23 -20.48 14.38
N THR A 452 6.20 -20.53 15.71
CA THR A 452 5.19 -21.28 16.45
C THR A 452 4.30 -20.39 17.31
N LYS A 453 3.20 -20.97 17.79
CA LYS A 453 2.22 -20.27 18.62
C LYS A 453 2.76 -19.85 19.99
N SER A 454 3.78 -20.52 20.54
CA SER A 454 4.47 -20.07 21.77
C SER A 454 5.43 -18.89 21.59
N GLY A 455 5.71 -18.45 20.36
CA GLY A 455 6.72 -17.41 20.09
C GLY A 455 8.12 -17.96 19.80
N SER A 456 8.27 -19.28 19.66
CA SER A 456 9.53 -19.89 19.19
C SER A 456 9.70 -19.69 17.68
N VAL A 457 10.92 -19.38 17.24
CA VAL A 457 11.33 -19.47 15.83
C VAL A 457 12.33 -20.62 15.71
N ARG A 458 12.21 -21.45 14.68
CA ARG A 458 13.04 -22.65 14.49
C ARG A 458 13.50 -22.75 13.05
N VAL A 459 14.71 -23.27 12.85
CA VAL A 459 15.25 -23.58 11.52
C VAL A 459 15.49 -25.07 11.43
N ILE A 460 14.92 -25.70 10.41
CA ILE A 460 15.22 -27.08 10.03
C ILE A 460 15.94 -27.09 8.69
N VAL A 461 16.89 -28.02 8.53
CA VAL A 461 17.65 -28.21 7.30
C VAL A 461 17.66 -29.68 6.91
N GLN A 462 17.69 -29.94 5.62
CA GLN A 462 18.06 -31.23 5.03
C GLN A 462 19.30 -30.98 4.18
N HIS A 463 20.38 -31.74 4.35
CA HIS A 463 21.61 -31.55 3.58
C HIS A 463 21.81 -32.68 2.55
N PRO A 464 22.55 -32.43 1.44
CA PRO A 464 22.81 -33.44 0.40
C PRO A 464 23.58 -34.68 0.90
N GLU A 465 24.19 -34.62 2.08
CA GLU A 465 24.90 -35.73 2.73
C GLU A 465 23.96 -36.62 3.58
N THR A 466 22.72 -36.17 3.82
CA THR A 466 21.72 -36.83 4.69
C THR A 466 20.55 -37.46 3.92
N VAL A 467 20.73 -37.78 2.63
CA VAL A 467 19.69 -38.34 1.76
C VAL A 467 19.09 -39.61 2.36
N GLY A 468 17.76 -39.63 2.51
CA GLY A 468 17.02 -40.73 3.15
C GLY A 468 16.59 -40.44 4.59
N HIS A 469 17.19 -39.45 5.25
CA HIS A 469 16.66 -38.86 6.47
C HIS A 469 15.82 -37.60 6.14
N GLY A 470 14.75 -37.37 6.90
CA GLY A 470 13.97 -36.13 6.80
C GLY A 470 14.73 -34.91 7.37
N PRO A 471 14.20 -33.68 7.20
CA PRO A 471 14.80 -32.47 7.75
C PRO A 471 15.04 -32.54 9.26
N GLN A 472 16.17 -32.01 9.72
CA GLN A 472 16.59 -32.03 11.12
C GLN A 472 16.59 -30.61 11.71
N LEU A 473 16.35 -30.51 13.02
CA LEU A 473 16.36 -29.23 13.74
C LEU A 473 17.79 -28.69 13.84
N PHE A 474 18.04 -27.57 13.16
CA PHE A 474 19.34 -26.91 13.11
C PHE A 474 19.53 -25.89 14.24
N GLN A 475 18.48 -25.10 14.51
CA GLN A 475 18.50 -24.07 15.56
C GLN A 475 17.10 -23.74 16.08
N THR A 476 17.01 -23.32 17.35
CA THR A 476 15.80 -22.76 17.98
C THR A 476 16.11 -21.40 18.62
N PHE A 477 15.20 -20.44 18.45
CA PHE A 477 15.25 -19.09 19.03
C PHE A 477 13.98 -18.85 19.86
N THR A 478 14.10 -18.82 21.19
CA THR A 478 13.01 -18.53 22.13
C THR A 478 12.99 -17.04 22.47
N VAL A 479 12.52 -16.21 21.54
CA VAL A 479 12.79 -14.76 21.52
C VAL A 479 11.54 -13.87 21.51
N HIS A 480 10.38 -14.41 21.18
CA HIS A 480 9.09 -13.72 21.32
C HIS A 480 8.30 -14.36 22.46
N GLN A 481 7.50 -13.58 23.17
CA GLN A 481 6.59 -14.08 24.22
C GLN A 481 5.17 -14.35 23.69
N SER A 482 4.96 -14.02 22.43
CA SER A 482 3.67 -14.01 21.73
C SER A 482 3.80 -14.74 20.38
N SER A 483 2.70 -15.31 19.88
CA SER A 483 2.65 -16.13 18.66
C SER A 483 3.38 -15.50 17.48
N VAL A 484 4.24 -16.27 16.81
CA VAL A 484 4.92 -15.80 15.59
C VAL A 484 3.91 -15.75 14.44
N THR A 485 3.77 -14.59 13.78
CA THR A 485 2.80 -14.37 12.69
C THR A 485 3.46 -14.41 11.31
N LYS A 486 4.76 -14.09 11.22
CA LYS A 486 5.54 -14.17 9.98
C LYS A 486 6.97 -14.62 10.29
N VAL A 487 7.54 -15.40 9.40
CA VAL A 487 8.96 -15.75 9.33
C VAL A 487 9.39 -15.62 7.88
N THR A 488 10.64 -15.24 7.64
CA THR A 488 11.20 -15.17 6.29
C THR A 488 12.69 -15.54 6.34
N LEU A 489 13.09 -16.49 5.51
CA LEU A 489 14.49 -16.89 5.35
C LEU A 489 15.00 -16.41 3.99
N SER A 490 16.08 -15.62 4.00
CA SER A 490 16.72 -15.04 2.82
C SER A 490 18.19 -15.46 2.76
N GLU A 491 18.92 -15.13 1.69
CA GLU A 491 20.35 -15.45 1.52
C GLU A 491 21.21 -14.90 2.69
N LYS A 492 20.79 -13.76 3.25
CA LYS A 492 21.58 -12.98 4.22
C LYS A 492 20.95 -12.89 5.61
N TYR A 493 19.63 -13.07 5.73
CA TYR A 493 18.88 -12.81 6.96
C TYR A 493 17.82 -13.87 7.27
N LEU A 494 17.65 -14.17 8.55
CA LEU A 494 16.42 -14.70 9.11
C LEU A 494 15.65 -13.52 9.69
N VAL A 495 14.37 -13.38 9.34
CA VAL A 495 13.47 -12.37 9.90
C VAL A 495 12.26 -13.07 10.52
N SER A 496 11.78 -12.56 11.66
CA SER A 496 10.58 -13.04 12.33
C SER A 496 9.76 -11.89 12.87
N VAL A 497 8.44 -12.04 12.89
CA VAL A 497 7.49 -11.07 13.44
C VAL A 497 6.51 -11.82 14.34
N CYS A 498 6.25 -11.32 15.55
CA CYS A 498 5.17 -11.84 16.40
C CYS A 498 3.94 -10.94 16.43
N SER A 499 2.81 -11.52 16.84
CA SER A 499 1.50 -10.84 16.95
C SER A 499 1.49 -9.65 17.92
N GLU A 500 2.45 -9.57 18.83
CA GLU A 500 2.56 -8.48 19.78
C GLU A 500 3.20 -7.25 19.13
N TYR A 501 2.35 -6.28 18.76
CA TYR A 501 2.74 -4.99 18.17
C TYR A 501 3.54 -5.10 16.86
N ASN A 502 3.42 -6.22 16.16
CA ASN A 502 4.27 -6.62 15.03
C ASN A 502 5.77 -6.44 15.38
N HIS A 503 6.19 -6.98 16.53
CA HIS A 503 7.59 -6.94 16.96
C HIS A 503 8.43 -7.84 16.05
N VAL A 504 9.27 -7.19 15.24
CA VAL A 504 10.23 -7.79 14.33
C VAL A 504 11.55 -8.05 15.06
N ARG A 505 12.15 -9.22 14.80
CA ARG A 505 13.55 -9.54 15.09
C ARG A 505 14.23 -10.12 13.85
N SER A 506 15.48 -9.74 13.63
CA SER A 506 16.31 -10.22 12.52
C SER A 506 17.64 -10.79 13.01
N TRP A 507 18.23 -11.71 12.24
CA TRP A 507 19.57 -12.27 12.47
C TRP A 507 20.28 -12.41 11.13
N ALA A 508 21.57 -12.05 11.07
CA ALA A 508 22.43 -12.43 9.95
C ALA A 508 22.56 -13.97 9.85
N VAL A 509 22.49 -14.49 8.62
CA VAL A 509 22.62 -15.91 8.31
C VAL A 509 23.86 -16.11 7.43
N THR A 510 24.85 -16.85 7.95
CA THR A 510 26.11 -17.11 7.27
C THR A 510 26.10 -18.47 6.56
N ARG A 511 26.51 -18.46 5.29
CA ARG A 511 26.47 -19.62 4.39
C ARG A 511 27.85 -20.01 3.87
N PHE A 512 28.14 -21.32 3.81
CA PHE A 512 29.34 -21.90 3.21
C PHE A 512 28.94 -22.70 1.97
N ARG A 513 29.52 -22.36 0.81
CA ARG A 513 29.20 -22.97 -0.50
C ARG A 513 27.70 -22.90 -0.87
N GLY A 514 26.95 -21.99 -0.23
CA GLY A 514 25.51 -21.79 -0.36
C GLY A 514 24.67 -22.36 0.79
N MET A 515 25.17 -23.35 1.55
CA MET A 515 24.45 -23.97 2.67
C MET A 515 24.58 -23.13 3.93
N ILE A 516 23.51 -23.01 4.74
CA ILE A 516 23.64 -22.50 6.12
C ILE A 516 24.65 -23.37 6.86
N SER A 517 25.75 -22.76 7.30
CA SER A 517 26.95 -23.49 7.74
C SER A 517 27.27 -23.36 9.21
N THR A 518 26.64 -22.40 9.87
CA THR A 518 26.79 -22.10 11.30
C THR A 518 25.44 -21.65 11.82
N GLN A 519 25.11 -22.00 13.06
CA GLN A 519 23.94 -21.46 13.73
C GLN A 519 24.04 -19.91 13.77
N PRO A 520 22.99 -19.17 13.36
CA PRO A 520 22.94 -17.72 13.58
C PRO A 520 23.10 -17.38 15.06
N GLY A 521 23.68 -16.22 15.37
CA GLY A 521 23.90 -15.78 16.74
C GLY A 521 22.60 -15.80 17.57
N SER A 522 22.68 -16.15 18.85
CA SER A 522 21.51 -16.16 19.74
C SER A 522 20.89 -14.78 19.93
N THR A 523 21.69 -13.72 19.83
CA THR A 523 21.26 -12.32 19.84
C THR A 523 20.82 -11.87 18.44
N PRO A 524 19.63 -11.26 18.28
CA PRO A 524 19.23 -10.64 17.02
C PRO A 524 20.04 -9.39 16.70
N GLU A 525 20.23 -9.11 15.42
CA GLU A 525 20.91 -7.92 14.88
C GLU A 525 20.05 -6.66 15.05
N ALA A 526 18.73 -6.77 14.83
CA ALA A 526 17.77 -5.71 15.09
C ALA A 526 16.50 -6.20 15.78
N SER A 527 15.83 -5.27 16.45
CA SER A 527 14.61 -5.51 17.24
C SER A 527 13.75 -4.24 17.21
N PHE A 528 12.64 -4.26 16.47
CA PHE A 528 11.81 -3.07 16.22
C PHE A 528 10.34 -3.44 15.99
N LYS A 529 9.41 -2.49 16.16
CA LYS A 529 7.96 -2.70 15.94
C LYS A 529 7.49 -2.11 14.60
N ILE A 530 6.58 -2.80 13.91
CA ILE A 530 5.82 -2.31 12.75
C ILE A 530 4.39 -1.98 13.20
N VAL A 531 4.27 -0.91 13.98
CA VAL A 531 2.98 -0.47 14.55
C VAL A 531 2.04 -0.04 13.44
N SER A 532 0.85 -0.66 13.41
CA SER A 532 -0.30 -0.29 12.59
C SER A 532 -1.52 -0.30 13.49
N LEU A 533 -2.30 0.79 13.49
CA LEU A 533 -3.58 0.88 14.19
C LEU A 533 -4.69 0.52 13.21
N GLU A 534 -5.46 -0.52 13.51
CA GLU A 534 -6.63 -0.94 12.74
C GLU A 534 -7.92 -0.20 13.15
N ALA A 535 -8.82 0.06 12.21
CA ALA A 535 -10.17 0.61 12.47
C ALA A 535 -11.11 -0.47 13.03
N ILE A 536 -12.12 -0.09 13.83
CA ILE A 536 -13.11 -1.04 14.38
C ILE A 536 -13.78 -1.86 13.27
N GLU A 537 -14.25 -1.22 12.21
CA GLU A 537 -14.96 -1.85 11.08
C GLU A 537 -14.02 -2.17 9.90
N SER A 538 -12.90 -2.87 10.17
CA SER A 538 -12.01 -3.36 9.11
C SER A 538 -12.72 -4.39 8.22
N CYS A 539 -12.97 -4.08 6.95
CA CYS A 539 -13.52 -5.02 5.96
C CYS A 539 -12.62 -6.27 5.83
N ILE A 540 -13.20 -7.42 5.48
CA ILE A 540 -12.46 -8.71 5.39
C ILE A 540 -11.28 -8.64 4.41
N SER A 541 -11.43 -7.89 3.31
CA SER A 541 -10.38 -7.62 2.32
C SER A 541 -9.19 -6.81 2.86
N TYR A 542 -9.34 -6.11 4.00
CA TYR A 542 -8.35 -5.14 4.50
C TYR A 542 -6.96 -5.75 4.65
N ASN A 543 -6.87 -6.92 5.27
CA ASN A 543 -5.60 -7.62 5.50
C ASN A 543 -4.95 -8.10 4.19
N ALA A 544 -5.75 -8.44 3.17
CA ALA A 544 -5.23 -8.86 1.86
C ALA A 544 -4.66 -7.70 1.02
N GLY A 545 -5.05 -6.46 1.33
CA GLY A 545 -4.58 -5.24 0.67
C GLY A 545 -3.72 -4.29 1.52
N ASN A 546 -3.52 -4.57 2.81
CA ASN A 546 -2.69 -3.77 3.72
C ASN A 546 -1.65 -4.65 4.47
N ASP A 547 -1.30 -5.82 3.93
CA ASP A 547 -0.25 -6.67 4.50
C ASP A 547 1.10 -5.92 4.50
N PHE A 548 1.77 -5.86 5.64
CA PHE A 548 2.91 -4.97 5.86
C PHE A 548 4.26 -5.53 5.36
N GLY A 549 4.29 -6.74 4.78
CA GLY A 549 5.50 -7.38 4.25
C GLY A 549 6.03 -8.53 5.14
N PRO A 550 7.31 -8.91 5.05
CA PRO A 550 8.33 -8.29 4.21
C PRO A 550 8.07 -8.53 2.71
N PHE A 551 8.57 -7.62 1.88
CA PHE A 551 8.44 -7.64 0.43
C PHE A 551 9.81 -7.56 -0.25
N GLY A 552 9.96 -8.25 -1.38
CA GLY A 552 11.22 -8.40 -2.13
C GLY A 552 11.59 -9.88 -2.28
N GLU A 553 12.50 -10.19 -3.19
CA GLU A 553 12.97 -11.57 -3.38
C GLU A 553 13.82 -12.07 -2.19
N GLN A 554 14.19 -13.36 -2.18
CA GLN A 554 14.96 -13.98 -1.09
C GLN A 554 16.46 -13.71 -1.15
N ASP A 555 16.99 -13.22 -2.27
CA ASP A 555 18.43 -12.92 -2.42
C ASP A 555 18.75 -11.42 -2.18
N ASP A 556 17.71 -10.59 -2.09
CA ASP A 556 17.76 -9.13 -2.16
C ASP A 556 17.38 -8.45 -0.82
N GLU A 557 17.61 -7.14 -0.65
CA GLU A 557 17.13 -6.42 0.55
C GLU A 557 15.60 -6.38 0.57
N GLN A 558 14.99 -6.89 1.63
CA GLN A 558 13.53 -6.91 1.79
C GLN A 558 13.03 -5.70 2.59
N VAL A 559 11.78 -5.29 2.35
CA VAL A 559 11.14 -4.13 3.00
C VAL A 559 9.82 -4.44 3.68
N PHE A 560 9.57 -3.82 4.82
CA PHE A 560 8.25 -3.65 5.39
C PHE A 560 7.63 -2.32 4.94
N VAL A 561 6.31 -2.30 4.77
CA VAL A 561 5.52 -1.09 4.50
C VAL A 561 4.61 -0.83 5.69
N GLN A 562 4.96 0.17 6.49
CA GLN A 562 4.25 0.53 7.71
C GLN A 562 3.20 1.61 7.43
N LYS A 563 1.93 1.19 7.47
CA LYS A 563 0.76 2.06 7.53
C LYS A 563 0.37 2.27 8.99
N VAL A 564 0.55 3.48 9.53
CA VAL A 564 0.44 3.72 10.98
C VAL A 564 -1.02 3.81 11.45
N VAL A 565 -1.90 4.44 10.68
CA VAL A 565 -3.33 4.62 10.99
C VAL A 565 -4.21 4.24 9.78
N PRO A 566 -5.51 3.92 9.94
CA PRO A 566 -6.33 3.35 8.87
C PRO A 566 -6.56 4.32 7.71
N GLU A 567 -6.86 5.56 8.03
CA GLU A 567 -7.15 6.64 7.08
C GLU A 567 -5.97 7.63 7.08
N THR A 568 -4.97 7.34 6.24
CA THR A 568 -3.73 8.13 6.10
C THR A 568 -3.43 8.39 4.62
N ASP A 569 -2.85 9.54 4.29
CA ASP A 569 -2.26 9.82 2.97
C ASP A 569 -0.78 9.38 2.90
N GLN A 570 -0.21 8.83 3.98
CA GLN A 570 1.22 8.52 4.14
C GLN A 570 1.51 7.06 4.55
N LEU A 571 2.60 6.52 3.99
CA LEU A 571 3.21 5.22 4.33
C LEU A 571 4.71 5.38 4.63
N PHE A 572 5.25 4.56 5.53
CA PHE A 572 6.70 4.50 5.82
C PHE A 572 7.27 3.16 5.31
N VAL A 573 8.22 3.21 4.37
CA VAL A 573 8.92 2.00 3.90
C VAL A 573 10.19 1.81 4.72
N ARG A 574 10.44 0.59 5.20
CA ARG A 574 11.50 0.27 6.16
C ARG A 574 12.22 -1.03 5.78
N LEU A 575 13.54 -1.11 5.98
CA LEU A 575 14.30 -2.34 5.72
C LEU A 575 13.89 -3.45 6.69
N ALA A 576 13.74 -4.68 6.21
CA ALA A 576 13.45 -5.84 7.05
C ALA A 576 14.68 -6.33 7.83
N SER A 577 15.87 -6.13 7.27
CA SER A 577 17.17 -6.48 7.85
C SER A 577 17.45 -5.75 9.17
N ASN A 578 17.22 -4.44 9.22
CA ASN A 578 17.58 -3.59 10.37
C ASN A 578 16.51 -2.58 10.83
N GLY A 579 15.36 -2.51 10.16
CA GLY A 579 14.24 -1.65 10.54
C GLY A 579 14.40 -0.15 10.24
N LYS A 580 15.51 0.30 9.64
CA LYS A 580 15.73 1.70 9.23
C LYS A 580 14.71 2.14 8.18
N ARG A 581 14.43 3.45 8.12
CA ARG A 581 13.56 4.06 7.12
C ARG A 581 14.29 4.07 5.77
N VAL A 582 13.61 3.61 4.71
CA VAL A 582 14.05 3.71 3.32
C VAL A 582 13.52 5.02 2.73
N CYS A 583 12.23 5.28 2.94
CA CYS A 583 11.53 6.48 2.47
C CYS A 583 10.17 6.64 3.18
N VAL A 584 9.63 7.86 3.15
CA VAL A 584 8.20 8.14 3.31
C VAL A 584 7.58 8.27 1.91
N ILE A 585 6.38 7.72 1.73
CA ILE A 585 5.54 7.90 0.54
C ILE A 585 4.31 8.69 0.97
N LYS A 586 3.96 9.73 0.21
CA LYS A 586 2.80 10.57 0.47
C LYS A 586 1.95 10.75 -0.77
N SER A 587 0.64 10.56 -0.66
CA SER A 587 -0.29 10.66 -1.78
C SER A 587 -0.27 12.04 -2.45
N VAL A 588 -0.11 12.06 -3.77
CA VAL A 588 0.10 13.29 -4.56
C VAL A 588 -1.12 14.23 -4.55
N ASP A 589 -2.32 13.66 -4.49
CA ASP A 589 -3.60 14.38 -4.39
C ASP A 589 -4.11 14.49 -2.94
N GLY A 590 -3.33 14.02 -1.95
CA GLY A 590 -3.72 13.95 -0.55
C GLY A 590 -4.83 12.93 -0.27
N SER A 591 -5.13 12.01 -1.19
CA SER A 591 -6.19 11.02 -0.99
C SER A 591 -5.74 9.87 -0.09
N ILE A 592 -6.65 9.42 0.78
CA ILE A 592 -6.38 8.34 1.75
C ILE A 592 -5.98 7.05 1.01
N ILE A 593 -4.84 6.48 1.39
CA ILE A 593 -4.31 5.21 0.88
C ILE A 593 -5.08 4.06 1.55
N SER A 594 -5.98 3.43 0.80
CA SER A 594 -6.84 2.34 1.29
C SER A 594 -6.18 0.96 1.21
N SER A 595 -5.20 0.80 0.31
CA SER A 595 -4.44 -0.45 0.10
C SER A 595 -3.07 -0.17 -0.52
N PHE A 596 -2.14 -1.12 -0.47
CA PHE A 596 -0.85 -1.03 -1.14
C PHE A 596 -0.29 -2.41 -1.51
N TYR A 597 0.61 -2.46 -2.50
CA TYR A 597 1.31 -3.68 -2.90
C TYR A 597 2.70 -3.34 -3.45
N VAL A 598 3.74 -4.02 -2.96
CA VAL A 598 5.10 -3.94 -3.50
C VAL A 598 5.29 -5.08 -4.51
N HIS A 599 5.83 -4.78 -5.68
CA HIS A 599 6.02 -5.76 -6.75
C HIS A 599 7.20 -5.42 -7.66
N GLU A 600 7.93 -6.45 -8.10
CA GLU A 600 9.04 -6.30 -9.04
C GLU A 600 8.56 -6.51 -10.47
N CYS A 601 8.54 -5.42 -11.22
CA CYS A 601 8.35 -5.48 -12.66
C CYS A 601 9.69 -5.77 -13.31
N GLU A 602 9.80 -6.90 -13.99
CA GLU A 602 10.83 -7.10 -15.02
C GLU A 602 10.83 -5.90 -15.97
N GLY A 603 12.04 -5.41 -16.29
CA GLY A 603 12.19 -4.29 -17.21
C GLY A 603 11.80 -4.66 -18.65
N SER A 604 11.83 -3.66 -19.53
CA SER A 604 11.70 -3.89 -20.98
C SER A 604 12.68 -4.98 -21.42
N SER A 605 12.26 -5.91 -22.29
CA SER A 605 13.06 -7.07 -22.74
C SER A 605 14.30 -6.71 -23.60
N ARG A 606 14.67 -5.43 -23.61
CA ARG A 606 15.94 -4.90 -24.12
C ARG A 606 17.07 -5.35 -23.20
N MET A 607 18.09 -5.95 -23.80
CA MET A 607 19.31 -6.42 -23.14
C MET A 607 19.86 -5.37 -22.17
N GLY A 608 20.01 -5.73 -20.89
CA GLY A 608 20.61 -4.88 -19.86
C GLY A 608 19.66 -3.91 -19.12
N SER A 609 18.34 -4.01 -19.29
CA SER A 609 17.42 -3.34 -18.35
C SER A 609 17.47 -4.03 -16.97
N ARG A 610 17.53 -3.26 -15.89
CA ARG A 610 17.35 -3.77 -14.53
C ARG A 610 15.85 -3.90 -14.23
N PRO A 611 15.41 -4.91 -13.45
CA PRO A 611 14.06 -4.93 -12.90
C PRO A 611 13.82 -3.69 -12.03
N ARG A 612 12.56 -3.28 -11.90
CA ARG A 612 12.13 -2.16 -11.06
C ARG A 612 11.16 -2.65 -10.00
N ARG A 613 11.52 -2.44 -8.73
CA ARG A 613 10.62 -2.65 -7.60
C ARG A 613 9.72 -1.44 -7.49
N PHE A 614 8.46 -1.61 -7.88
CA PHE A 614 7.43 -0.61 -7.68
C PHE A 614 6.69 -0.87 -6.37
N ILE A 615 6.21 0.19 -5.73
CA ILE A 615 5.07 0.10 -4.83
C ILE A 615 3.89 0.81 -5.48
N PHE A 616 2.75 0.13 -5.47
CA PHE A 616 1.47 0.62 -5.92
C PHE A 616 0.65 0.98 -4.69
N THR A 617 0.13 2.21 -4.61
CA THR A 617 -0.83 2.62 -3.58
C THR A 617 -2.20 2.76 -4.21
N GLY A 618 -3.20 2.11 -3.62
CA GLY A 618 -4.61 2.22 -4.02
C GLY A 618 -5.35 3.10 -3.05
N HIS A 619 -6.23 3.96 -3.55
CA HIS A 619 -6.78 5.08 -2.79
C HIS A 619 -8.31 4.99 -2.61
N SER A 620 -8.79 5.70 -1.59
CA SER A 620 -10.21 5.88 -1.27
C SER A 620 -11.05 6.42 -2.45
N ASN A 621 -10.47 7.27 -3.29
CA ASN A 621 -11.09 7.82 -4.50
C ASN A 621 -11.03 6.89 -5.72
N GLY A 622 -10.60 5.63 -5.54
CA GLY A 622 -10.52 4.60 -6.57
C GLY A 622 -9.32 4.67 -7.51
N THR A 623 -8.41 5.60 -7.26
CA THR A 623 -7.20 5.82 -8.04
C THR A 623 -6.07 4.88 -7.60
N ILE A 624 -5.10 4.67 -8.50
CA ILE A 624 -3.82 4.05 -8.16
C ILE A 624 -2.71 5.08 -8.37
N GLN A 625 -1.78 5.18 -7.43
CA GLN A 625 -0.52 5.94 -7.57
C GLN A 625 0.67 4.95 -7.56
N MET A 626 1.71 5.26 -8.33
CA MET A 626 2.85 4.37 -8.54
C MET A 626 4.17 5.04 -8.17
N TRP A 627 5.04 4.30 -7.49
CA TRP A 627 6.27 4.80 -6.90
C TRP A 627 7.43 3.86 -7.21
N ASP A 628 8.54 4.40 -7.73
CA ASP A 628 9.74 3.61 -8.08
C ASP A 628 10.66 3.48 -6.86
N LEU A 629 10.59 2.33 -6.18
CA LEU A 629 11.33 2.08 -4.95
C LEU A 629 12.80 1.70 -5.22
N THR A 630 13.15 1.29 -6.45
CA THR A 630 14.51 0.87 -6.80
C THR A 630 15.55 1.98 -6.54
N THR A 631 15.22 3.25 -6.83
CA THR A 631 16.17 4.35 -6.55
C THR A 631 16.35 4.65 -5.07
N ALA A 632 15.36 4.38 -4.23
CA ALA A 632 15.45 4.57 -2.78
C ALA A 632 16.21 3.41 -2.08
N LEU A 633 16.37 2.27 -2.76
CA LEU A 633 17.08 1.10 -2.26
C LEU A 633 18.54 1.01 -2.74
N GLU A 634 18.99 1.84 -3.69
CA GLU A 634 20.42 1.90 -4.02
C GLU A 634 21.22 2.48 -2.84
N PRO A 635 22.35 1.88 -2.42
CA PRO A 635 23.15 2.38 -1.28
C PRO A 635 23.64 3.83 -1.42
N SER A 636 23.73 4.32 -2.66
CA SER A 636 24.02 5.71 -3.04
C SER A 636 22.96 6.72 -2.57
N PHE A 637 21.72 6.29 -2.35
CA PHE A 637 20.61 7.13 -1.89
C PHE A 637 20.56 7.30 -0.36
N SER A 638 21.59 6.85 0.37
CA SER A 638 21.65 6.94 1.83
C SER A 638 21.73 8.39 2.33
N SER A 639 20.56 9.01 2.49
CA SER A 639 20.41 10.32 3.15
C SER A 639 21.08 10.28 4.52
N THR A 640 22.01 11.20 4.77
CA THR A 640 22.98 11.16 5.89
C THR A 640 22.39 11.53 7.26
N GLN A 641 21.12 11.22 7.50
CA GLN A 641 20.44 11.43 8.77
C GLN A 641 20.15 10.09 9.46
N ASN A 642 20.50 9.99 10.75
CA ASN A 642 20.14 8.85 11.60
C ASN A 642 18.67 8.93 12.02
N VAL A 643 17.74 8.89 11.06
CA VAL A 643 16.30 8.94 11.32
C VAL A 643 15.85 7.63 11.96
N SER A 644 15.00 7.72 12.99
CA SER A 644 14.32 6.56 13.54
C SER A 644 13.51 5.83 12.46
N GLY A 645 13.54 4.50 12.46
CA GLY A 645 12.95 3.72 11.36
C GLY A 645 11.45 3.91 11.17
N GLY A 646 10.69 3.86 12.27
CA GLY A 646 9.25 4.19 12.28
C GLY A 646 9.01 5.70 12.30
N PRO A 647 7.74 6.15 12.45
CA PRO A 647 7.44 7.56 12.62
C PRO A 647 8.17 8.15 13.84
N THR A 648 8.64 9.39 13.73
CA THR A 648 9.14 10.16 14.88
C THR A 648 7.98 10.53 15.83
N PRO A 649 8.23 10.96 17.08
CA PRO A 649 7.16 11.40 17.97
C PRO A 649 6.29 12.51 17.36
N GLU A 650 6.87 13.43 16.60
CA GLU A 650 6.20 14.57 15.97
C GLU A 650 5.40 14.16 14.72
N GLU A 651 5.86 13.14 13.99
CA GLU A 651 5.09 12.52 12.90
C GLU A 651 3.92 11.70 13.45
N LEU A 652 4.17 10.87 14.47
CA LEU A 652 3.15 10.06 15.13
C LEU A 652 2.06 10.94 15.74
N TRP A 653 2.42 12.04 16.41
CA TRP A 653 1.44 13.00 16.94
C TRP A 653 0.52 13.56 15.83
N LYS A 654 1.07 13.97 14.68
CA LYS A 654 0.29 14.48 13.53
C LYS A 654 -0.64 13.42 12.91
N LEU A 655 -0.28 12.14 13.01
CA LEU A 655 -1.10 11.02 12.51
C LEU A 655 -2.21 10.64 13.51
N LEU A 656 -1.93 10.75 14.80
CA LEU A 656 -2.91 10.51 15.87
C LEU A 656 -3.94 11.64 16.02
N ASP A 657 -3.57 12.88 15.73
CA ASP A 657 -4.46 14.07 15.69
C ASP A 657 -5.66 13.93 14.70
N GLN A 658 -5.57 12.95 13.79
CA GLN A 658 -6.60 12.61 12.80
C GLN A 658 -7.52 11.45 13.23
N CYS A 659 -7.23 10.80 14.36
CA CYS A 659 -7.94 9.64 14.87
C CYS A 659 -8.80 10.00 16.09
N ASP A 660 -9.97 9.38 16.22
CA ASP A 660 -10.68 9.42 17.51
C ASP A 660 -10.06 8.38 18.46
N LEU A 661 -9.39 8.88 19.50
CA LEU A 661 -8.76 8.08 20.55
C LEU A 661 -9.65 7.95 21.80
N SER A 662 -10.88 8.48 21.78
CA SER A 662 -11.78 8.45 22.93
C SER A 662 -12.37 7.06 23.14
N ASN A 663 -12.33 6.58 24.38
CA ASN A 663 -12.82 5.25 24.76
C ASN A 663 -14.36 5.26 25.03
N SER A 664 -15.10 6.19 24.42
CA SER A 664 -16.43 6.61 24.89
C SER A 664 -17.59 5.83 24.26
N HIS A 665 -17.85 4.63 24.79
CA HIS A 665 -19.16 3.98 24.67
C HIS A 665 -20.23 4.68 25.52
N SER A 666 -20.57 5.94 25.18
CA SER A 666 -21.60 6.74 25.86
C SER A 666 -22.72 7.14 24.91
N SER A 667 -23.61 6.19 24.62
CA SER A 667 -24.85 6.40 23.84
C SER A 667 -25.91 7.21 24.61
N THR A 668 -25.57 8.45 24.98
CA THR A 668 -26.46 9.40 25.65
C THR A 668 -26.60 10.68 24.82
N PRO A 669 -27.81 11.03 24.34
CA PRO A 669 -28.01 12.21 23.51
C PRO A 669 -28.00 13.49 24.37
N CYS A 670 -26.81 14.04 24.61
CA CYS A 670 -26.63 15.35 25.24
C CYS A 670 -27.06 16.48 24.28
N ILE A 671 -28.32 16.91 24.41
CA ILE A 671 -28.85 18.09 23.71
C ILE A 671 -28.23 19.36 24.33
N SER A 672 -27.10 19.79 23.79
CA SER A 672 -26.44 21.05 24.14
C SER A 672 -25.82 21.71 22.91
N PRO A 673 -26.25 22.91 22.49
CA PRO A 673 -25.77 23.54 21.25
C PRO A 673 -24.43 24.27 21.45
N CYS A 674 -23.30 23.56 21.29
CA CYS A 674 -21.99 24.17 21.11
C CYS A 674 -21.50 24.01 19.64
N PRO A 675 -21.27 25.10 18.89
CA PRO A 675 -20.74 25.03 17.53
C PRO A 675 -19.20 24.92 17.55
N SER A 676 -18.68 23.84 18.14
CA SER A 676 -17.24 23.62 18.30
C SER A 676 -16.83 22.21 17.83
N LEU A 677 -16.41 22.12 16.57
CA LEU A 677 -15.61 21.03 15.97
C LEU A 677 -16.01 19.60 16.38
N ILE A 678 -16.98 19.03 15.68
CA ILE A 678 -17.28 17.58 15.73
C ILE A 678 -16.14 16.81 15.06
N SER A 679 -15.07 16.53 15.81
CA SER A 679 -14.00 15.62 15.37
C SER A 679 -14.51 14.18 15.39
N THR A 680 -15.15 13.78 14.29
CA THR A 680 -15.55 12.37 14.04
C THR A 680 -14.49 11.72 13.16
N GLY A 681 -13.31 11.51 13.75
CA GLY A 681 -12.28 10.63 13.19
C GLY A 681 -12.74 9.16 13.19
N PRO A 682 -12.10 8.28 12.42
CA PRO A 682 -12.38 6.85 12.49
C PRO A 682 -11.92 6.30 13.84
N SER A 683 -12.81 5.61 14.56
CA SER A 683 -12.47 4.98 15.84
C SER A 683 -11.58 3.74 15.62
N ILE A 684 -10.52 3.65 16.41
CA ILE A 684 -9.55 2.54 16.39
C ILE A 684 -10.02 1.35 17.25
N LYS A 685 -9.58 0.13 16.92
CA LYS A 685 -9.90 -1.08 17.71
C LYS A 685 -9.49 -0.92 19.17
N THR A 686 -10.26 -1.48 20.11
CA THR A 686 -10.00 -1.40 21.56
C THR A 686 -8.62 -1.96 21.94
N SER A 687 -8.10 -2.96 21.19
CA SER A 687 -6.73 -3.46 21.28
C SER A 687 -5.67 -2.36 21.12
N ASN A 688 -5.94 -1.38 20.27
CA ASN A 688 -5.04 -0.28 19.92
C ASN A 688 -5.08 0.80 21.00
N VAL A 689 -6.26 1.04 21.60
CA VAL A 689 -6.39 1.93 22.77
C VAL A 689 -5.70 1.30 23.99
N LEU A 690 -5.82 -0.03 24.18
CA LEU A 690 -5.07 -0.76 25.20
C LEU A 690 -3.55 -0.70 24.97
N PHE A 691 -3.08 -0.80 23.72
CA PHE A 691 -1.68 -0.59 23.36
C PHE A 691 -1.17 0.79 23.79
N LEU A 692 -1.91 1.86 23.44
CA LEU A 692 -1.56 3.24 23.81
C LEU A 692 -1.56 3.47 25.32
N ASN A 693 -2.46 2.80 26.06
CA ASN A 693 -2.55 2.93 27.50
C ASN A 693 -1.50 2.10 28.27
N GLN A 694 -1.03 0.97 27.73
CA GLN A 694 -0.06 0.11 28.43
C GLN A 694 1.28 0.81 28.72
N SER A 695 1.68 1.81 27.94
CA SER A 695 2.90 2.58 28.20
C SER A 695 2.85 3.50 29.43
N GLN A 696 1.69 3.63 30.11
CA GLN A 696 1.60 4.41 31.36
C GLN A 696 1.96 3.60 32.63
N ASN A 697 2.01 2.26 32.55
CA ASN A 697 2.17 1.40 33.74
C ASN A 697 3.63 1.02 34.08
N THR A 698 4.62 1.52 33.35
CA THR A 698 6.05 1.16 33.59
C THR A 698 6.73 2.00 34.68
N ASP A 699 6.16 3.13 35.09
CA ASP A 699 6.74 4.01 36.12
C ASP A 699 6.30 3.66 37.57
N ALA A 700 5.76 2.46 37.77
CA ALA A 700 5.47 1.92 39.10
C ALA A 700 6.79 1.57 39.82
N THR A 701 7.30 2.51 40.63
CA THR A 701 8.55 2.35 41.39
C THR A 701 8.55 1.09 42.28
N PRO A 702 9.62 0.28 42.28
CA PRO A 702 9.72 -0.86 43.16
C PRO A 702 9.86 -0.41 44.62
N GLY A 703 8.86 -0.74 45.44
CA GLY A 703 8.94 -0.54 46.89
C GLY A 703 10.07 -1.39 47.51
N PRO A 704 10.68 -0.94 48.62
CA PRO A 704 11.81 -1.64 49.23
C PRO A 704 11.37 -2.98 49.84
N GLY A 705 11.68 -4.08 49.15
CA GLY A 705 11.50 -5.44 49.66
C GLY A 705 12.39 -5.69 50.87
N SER A 706 11.80 -6.11 51.98
CA SER A 706 12.50 -6.42 53.23
C SER A 706 13.36 -7.69 53.14
N GLN A 707 14.52 -7.68 53.79
CA GLN A 707 15.26 -8.91 54.11
C GLN A 707 14.47 -9.76 55.12
N VAL A 708 14.18 -11.01 54.76
CA VAL A 708 14.53 -12.26 55.50
C VAL A 708 14.72 -13.35 54.45
#